data_AF-A0A0J6I5Y8-F1
#
_entry.id   AF-A0A0J6I5Y8-F1
#
_cell.length_a   1.000
_cell.length_b   1.000
_cell.length_c   1.000
_cell.angle_alpha   90.00
_cell.angle_beta   90.00
_cell.angle_gamma   90.00
#
_symmetry.space_group_name_H-M   'P 1'
#
loop_
_entity.id
_entity.type
_entity.pdbx_description
1 polymer ?
#
loop_
_entity_poly.entity_id
_entity_poly.type
_entity_poly.pdbx_seq_one_letter_code
_entity_poly.pdbx_strand_id
1 'polypeptide(L)'
;MSSGNTSPLVKLSLPLQYQQDVFQELRAEDKLVILAQGLGLLRIVTNLLHAYDAAGNNLVLVIGANDRENEWIGEALAEHYAVSKTPLARGLKVINTDKATVSMRQKLYAQGGILSVTSRILIVDLLSKLLDPETITGMVILHAERVISTSLEAFIIRVYRQFNKAGFLKAFSDTPEPFTTGFSPLANMLRNLFLQKSSLWPRFQVTVAESLEGRKRAEVIELEIPMTDKMREIQNAVLECVEVSIRELKKSNPVLDIDDWNVESALQKNFDVVIQRQLDPNWHRVSVKTKQIVSDLTILKNILHLLLTDDAVSLIKYIDTVIAAHSPPPGYTKQTYSPWLYLEAAHVLLQTARSRVYRGKFDTRAKLSDPLSKIPASLEPVLEEQPKWSVLVDVLNEIDRDLYLDPRPSDDSNRTILIMCSDRKACRQVREYLHTMYVRVYAAKEDQSRVEDSPEDMESCPSAEFMMRRKLRDYISWKRDFAKVRNSLYGINAKQSQPIEVPGYTSATKDRKPERAPRNKRRRVRGSSTAASNSGRAPNSTVQEETDDTTQVSTLLDGALQPTKPEEAEKEDTVVDELHDMDDYYELLDMEDLVIIHAYDGDMDEHILEEARPRYIVMYEPDAAFIRRVEVYRSSHTDRNVRVYFMYYGGSVEEQRYLSAVRREKDAFTKLIKEKGSMAMSLTHDKNLEDPQEQFLRTVNTRIAGGGRLAATAAPPTVVVDVREFRSPLASLLHGHSMVLVPCQLTVGDYILSPDICVERKSIRDLISSLKTGRLYNQAETMLQYYKTPVLLIEFDQNKSFTFDAFTSSTAPSAFVADNPTSFSAPSFSSGNIINPTNPRSTQHLLVLLTLAFPRLKVIWSSSPHQTAEIFTELKKNDPEPDPIRAVQIGLDFDISGDPSASGPKALMAAAGVEYRMFNQLPQDMLETVPGLTPHGVEGLMLRTSNIHEIANMEVEELKEIVGLQEAKMIVKFFRRSVFDDEPGEKL
;
A
#
# COMPACT_ATOMS: atom_id res chain seq x y z
N MET A 1 -31.37 43.35 -28.44
CA MET A 1 -32.28 42.29 -28.91
C MET A 1 -31.78 40.97 -28.35
N SER A 2 -32.56 40.39 -27.46
CA SER A 2 -32.29 39.17 -26.72
C SER A 2 -32.59 37.93 -27.56
N SER A 3 -31.56 37.26 -28.05
CA SER A 3 -31.66 35.85 -28.43
C SER A 3 -31.33 35.02 -27.19
N GLY A 4 -32.36 34.47 -26.55
CA GLY A 4 -32.19 33.54 -25.45
C GLY A 4 -31.40 32.32 -25.90
N ASN A 5 -30.19 32.17 -25.36
CA ASN A 5 -29.45 30.90 -25.36
C ASN A 5 -30.20 29.94 -24.43
N THR A 6 -31.27 29.33 -24.92
CA THR A 6 -31.75 28.07 -24.34
C THR A 6 -30.69 27.03 -24.67
N SER A 7 -29.78 26.78 -23.73
CA SER A 7 -28.89 25.61 -23.79
C SER A 7 -29.74 24.37 -24.09
N PRO A 8 -29.31 23.47 -24.98
CA PRO A 8 -30.06 22.25 -25.25
C PRO A 8 -30.42 21.56 -23.94
N LEU A 9 -31.69 21.18 -23.78
CA LEU A 9 -32.16 20.40 -22.64
C LEU A 9 -31.49 19.03 -22.71
N VAL A 10 -30.31 18.92 -22.10
CA VAL A 10 -29.62 17.65 -21.92
C VAL A 10 -30.52 16.78 -21.05
N LYS A 11 -30.94 15.63 -21.57
CA LYS A 11 -31.67 14.63 -20.77
C LYS A 11 -30.70 14.14 -19.69
N LEU A 12 -30.99 14.50 -18.45
CA LEU A 12 -30.23 14.00 -17.31
C LEU A 12 -30.54 12.51 -17.15
N SER A 13 -29.49 11.69 -17.05
CA SER A 13 -29.61 10.27 -16.74
C SER A 13 -29.73 10.01 -15.23
N LEU A 14 -29.93 11.06 -14.43
CA LEU A 14 -30.02 11.01 -12.96
C LEU A 14 -31.46 10.70 -12.52
N PRO A 15 -31.75 9.48 -12.04
CA PRO A 15 -33.11 9.08 -11.71
C PRO A 15 -33.58 9.62 -10.35
N LEU A 16 -32.65 9.87 -9.42
CA LEU A 16 -32.97 10.24 -8.04
C LEU A 16 -33.02 11.75 -7.83
N GLN A 17 -33.98 12.21 -7.03
CA GLN A 17 -34.22 13.64 -6.80
C GLN A 17 -33.01 14.33 -6.17
N TYR A 18 -32.37 13.72 -5.15
CA TYR A 18 -31.19 14.33 -4.53
C TYR A 18 -30.04 14.53 -5.53
N GLN A 19 -29.85 13.63 -6.49
CA GLN A 19 -28.81 13.76 -7.51
C GLN A 19 -29.11 14.94 -8.45
N GLN A 20 -30.39 15.14 -8.79
CA GLN A 20 -30.84 16.27 -9.59
C GLN A 20 -30.64 17.60 -8.84
N ASP A 21 -30.94 17.64 -7.54
CA ASP A 21 -30.71 18.82 -6.70
C ASP A 21 -29.22 19.18 -6.63
N VAL A 22 -28.35 18.18 -6.40
CA VAL A 22 -26.88 18.34 -6.42
C VAL A 22 -26.42 18.88 -7.78
N PHE A 23 -26.92 18.32 -8.87
CA PHE A 23 -26.57 18.76 -10.23
C PHE A 23 -26.99 20.21 -10.50
N GLN A 24 -28.20 20.61 -10.08
CA GLN A 24 -28.69 21.99 -10.23
C GLN A 24 -27.84 22.96 -9.41
N GLU A 25 -27.49 22.59 -8.18
CA GLU A 25 -26.64 23.37 -7.29
C GLU A 25 -25.24 23.59 -7.91
N LEU A 26 -24.67 22.53 -8.47
CA LEU A 26 -23.37 22.55 -9.15
C LEU A 26 -23.38 23.36 -10.44
N ARG A 27 -24.48 23.35 -11.19
CA ARG A 27 -24.58 24.15 -12.42
C ARG A 27 -24.65 25.64 -12.13
N ALA A 28 -25.26 26.03 -11.00
CA ALA A 28 -25.44 27.43 -10.61
C ALA A 28 -24.19 28.05 -9.98
N GLU A 29 -23.48 27.31 -9.12
CA GLU A 29 -22.39 27.86 -8.31
C GLU A 29 -21.15 26.93 -8.25
N ASP A 30 -20.00 27.52 -7.97
CA ASP A 30 -18.75 26.81 -7.72
C ASP A 30 -18.67 26.37 -6.26
N LYS A 31 -18.63 25.05 -6.05
CA LYS A 31 -18.74 24.43 -4.73
C LYS A 31 -17.82 23.24 -4.57
N LEU A 32 -17.43 23.02 -3.30
CA LEU A 32 -16.88 21.76 -2.84
C LEU A 32 -18.04 20.86 -2.44
N VAL A 33 -18.26 19.76 -3.16
CA VAL A 33 -19.29 18.77 -2.82
C VAL A 33 -18.64 17.61 -2.09
N ILE A 34 -19.13 17.33 -0.88
CA ILE A 34 -18.75 16.16 -0.09
C ILE A 34 -19.97 15.26 0.03
N LEU A 35 -19.91 14.11 -0.64
CA LEU A 35 -20.94 13.08 -0.63
C LEU A 35 -20.53 11.93 0.29
N ALA A 36 -21.51 11.24 0.88
CA ALA A 36 -21.23 9.97 1.55
C ALA A 36 -20.82 8.92 0.51
N GLN A 37 -19.86 8.08 0.87
CA GLN A 37 -19.37 7.02 -0.02
C GLN A 37 -20.52 6.08 -0.42
N GLY A 38 -20.58 5.70 -1.70
CA GLY A 38 -21.61 4.81 -2.25
C GLY A 38 -22.91 5.51 -2.71
N LEU A 39 -23.01 6.84 -2.67
CA LEU A 39 -24.18 7.59 -3.17
C LEU A 39 -24.13 7.95 -4.67
N GLY A 40 -23.15 7.43 -5.42
CA GLY A 40 -23.03 7.64 -6.88
C GLY A 40 -22.38 8.97 -7.27
N LEU A 41 -21.19 9.27 -6.71
CA LEU A 41 -20.44 10.50 -7.03
C LEU A 41 -20.10 10.58 -8.53
N LEU A 42 -19.58 9.50 -9.12
CA LEU A 42 -19.14 9.49 -10.50
C LEU A 42 -20.31 9.74 -11.48
N ARG A 43 -21.52 9.20 -11.22
CA ARG A 43 -22.74 9.49 -11.99
C ARG A 43 -23.07 10.98 -12.06
N ILE A 44 -22.91 11.70 -10.95
CA ILE A 44 -23.14 13.15 -10.89
C ILE A 44 -22.07 13.89 -11.69
N VAL A 45 -20.80 13.49 -11.56
CA VAL A 45 -19.67 14.10 -12.27
C VAL A 45 -19.81 13.89 -13.78
N THR A 46 -20.12 12.68 -14.25
CA THR A 46 -20.28 12.39 -15.69
C THR A 46 -21.46 13.14 -16.29
N ASN A 47 -22.60 13.25 -15.60
CA ASN A 47 -23.71 14.09 -16.07
C ASN A 47 -23.32 15.57 -16.17
N LEU A 48 -22.55 16.08 -15.20
CA LEU A 48 -22.04 17.44 -15.22
C LEU A 48 -21.08 17.67 -16.40
N LEU A 49 -20.14 16.75 -16.62
CA LEU A 49 -19.22 16.80 -17.74
C LEU A 49 -19.96 16.72 -19.08
N HIS A 50 -20.93 15.82 -19.21
CA HIS A 50 -21.77 15.70 -20.40
C HIS A 50 -22.53 17.01 -20.70
N ALA A 51 -23.06 17.68 -19.67
CA ALA A 51 -23.74 18.96 -19.83
C ALA A 51 -22.82 20.07 -20.37
N TYR A 52 -21.53 20.04 -20.01
CA TYR A 52 -20.54 20.96 -20.58
C TYR A 52 -20.11 20.55 -21.98
N ASP A 53 -19.88 19.26 -22.25
CA ASP A 53 -19.48 18.75 -23.58
C ASP A 53 -20.58 18.98 -24.64
N ALA A 54 -21.84 18.84 -24.24
CA ALA A 54 -22.98 19.14 -25.11
C ALA A 54 -23.02 20.61 -25.58
N ALA A 55 -22.33 21.53 -24.87
CA ALA A 55 -22.18 22.92 -25.30
C ALA A 55 -21.08 23.12 -26.38
N GLY A 56 -20.18 22.15 -26.57
CA GLY A 56 -19.28 22.01 -27.73
C GLY A 56 -18.04 22.93 -27.81
N ASN A 57 -18.10 24.11 -27.22
CA ASN A 57 -17.01 25.11 -27.22
C ASN A 57 -16.42 25.31 -25.82
N ASN A 58 -16.00 24.22 -25.21
CA ASN A 58 -15.45 24.19 -23.86
C ASN A 58 -14.11 23.48 -23.83
N LEU A 59 -13.23 23.94 -22.95
CA LEU A 59 -12.05 23.20 -22.51
C LEU A 59 -12.20 22.97 -21.01
N VAL A 60 -12.59 21.75 -20.65
CA VAL A 60 -12.79 21.34 -19.25
C VAL A 60 -11.71 20.33 -18.90
N LEU A 61 -10.99 20.61 -17.82
CA LEU A 61 -9.94 19.72 -17.32
C LEU A 61 -10.45 18.94 -16.11
N VAL A 62 -10.29 17.61 -16.16
CA VAL A 62 -10.51 16.71 -15.03
C VAL A 62 -9.17 16.38 -14.40
N ILE A 63 -9.05 16.63 -13.10
CA ILE A 63 -7.81 16.46 -12.33
C ILE A 63 -8.06 15.51 -11.17
N GLY A 64 -7.08 14.65 -10.91
CA GLY A 64 -7.10 13.73 -9.78
C GLY A 64 -7.88 12.43 -10.04
N ALA A 65 -8.35 12.20 -11.26
CA ALA A 65 -9.01 10.95 -11.64
C ALA A 65 -7.99 9.80 -11.72
N ASN A 66 -8.32 8.66 -11.09
CA ASN A 66 -7.55 7.43 -11.21
C ASN A 66 -7.76 6.80 -12.61
N ASP A 67 -6.86 5.91 -13.05
CA ASP A 67 -6.99 5.28 -14.38
C ASP A 67 -8.33 4.54 -14.56
N ARG A 68 -8.78 3.83 -13.52
CA ARG A 68 -10.10 3.16 -13.50
C ARG A 68 -11.26 4.14 -13.60
N GLU A 69 -11.20 5.27 -12.90
CA GLU A 69 -12.24 6.30 -12.98
C GLU A 69 -12.26 6.96 -14.35
N ASN A 70 -11.11 7.11 -15.00
CA ASN A 70 -11.04 7.62 -16.37
C ASN A 70 -11.74 6.67 -17.36
N GLU A 71 -11.57 5.36 -17.19
CA GLU A 71 -12.30 4.34 -17.96
C GLU A 71 -13.81 4.46 -17.72
N TRP A 72 -14.24 4.48 -16.46
CA TRP A 72 -15.64 4.63 -16.06
C TRP A 72 -16.29 5.90 -16.64
N ILE A 73 -15.64 7.06 -16.47
CA ILE A 73 -16.14 8.35 -16.97
C ILE A 73 -16.16 8.33 -18.51
N GLY A 74 -15.17 7.70 -19.15
CA GLY A 74 -15.09 7.56 -20.59
C GLY A 74 -16.26 6.75 -21.17
N GLU A 75 -16.53 5.59 -20.58
CA GLU A 75 -17.64 4.71 -20.95
C GLU A 75 -19.00 5.37 -20.71
N ALA A 76 -19.22 5.92 -19.51
CA ALA A 76 -20.47 6.59 -19.16
C ALA A 76 -20.75 7.84 -20.04
N LEU A 77 -19.71 8.59 -20.44
CA LEU A 77 -19.86 9.69 -21.40
C LEU A 77 -20.23 9.18 -22.80
N ALA A 78 -19.67 8.04 -23.22
CA ALA A 78 -20.02 7.42 -24.50
C ALA A 78 -21.47 6.91 -24.52
N GLU A 79 -21.94 6.33 -23.41
CA GLU A 79 -23.35 5.95 -23.24
C GLU A 79 -24.27 7.17 -23.32
N HIS A 80 -23.95 8.24 -22.59
CA HIS A 80 -24.73 9.48 -22.62
C HIS A 80 -24.72 10.15 -23.99
N TYR A 81 -23.60 10.07 -24.72
CA TYR A 81 -23.53 10.50 -26.11
C TYR A 81 -24.48 9.69 -27.00
N ALA A 82 -24.50 8.37 -26.87
CA ALA A 82 -25.38 7.49 -27.64
C ALA A 82 -26.87 7.78 -27.38
N VAL A 83 -27.23 8.05 -26.12
CA VAL A 83 -28.60 8.37 -25.70
C VAL A 83 -29.03 9.77 -26.14
N SER A 84 -28.17 10.77 -25.96
CA SER A 84 -28.49 12.17 -26.24
C SER A 84 -28.33 12.57 -27.72
N LYS A 85 -27.52 11.83 -28.49
CA LYS A 85 -27.16 12.09 -29.89
C LYS A 85 -26.71 13.54 -30.14
N THR A 86 -25.98 14.12 -29.19
CA THR A 86 -25.49 15.51 -29.30
C THR A 86 -24.35 15.61 -30.32
N PRO A 87 -24.47 16.38 -31.42
CA PRO A 87 -23.50 16.37 -32.51
C PRO A 87 -22.14 17.02 -32.20
N LEU A 88 -22.06 17.77 -31.09
CA LEU A 88 -20.89 18.57 -30.70
C LEU A 88 -20.03 17.93 -29.60
N ALA A 89 -20.51 16.85 -29.00
CA ALA A 89 -19.84 16.16 -27.91
C ALA A 89 -18.67 15.32 -28.44
N ARG A 90 -17.53 15.42 -27.76
CA ARG A 90 -16.24 14.86 -28.21
C ARG A 90 -15.75 13.72 -27.35
N GLY A 91 -16.44 13.45 -26.23
CA GLY A 91 -16.06 12.44 -25.25
C GLY A 91 -14.82 12.83 -24.44
N LEU A 92 -14.44 11.93 -23.52
CA LEU A 92 -13.25 12.10 -22.69
C LEU A 92 -11.99 11.73 -23.49
N LYS A 93 -10.96 12.57 -23.39
CA LYS A 93 -9.61 12.22 -23.86
C LYS A 93 -8.66 12.19 -22.67
N VAL A 94 -7.94 11.08 -22.51
CA VAL A 94 -7.00 10.88 -21.39
C VAL A 94 -5.58 11.17 -21.86
N ILE A 95 -4.85 11.99 -21.11
CA ILE A 95 -3.46 12.38 -21.39
C ILE A 95 -2.54 11.79 -20.31
N ASN A 96 -1.88 10.68 -20.67
CA ASN A 96 -0.88 10.01 -19.84
C ASN A 96 0.54 10.27 -20.36
N THR A 97 1.54 10.12 -19.47
CA THR A 97 2.96 10.34 -19.78
C THR A 97 3.45 9.47 -20.93
N ASP A 98 2.93 8.25 -21.03
CA ASP A 98 3.47 7.21 -21.91
C ASP A 98 2.83 7.25 -23.31
N LYS A 99 1.64 7.86 -23.43
CA LYS A 99 0.84 7.85 -24.67
C LYS A 99 0.89 9.18 -25.44
N ALA A 100 1.23 10.31 -24.80
CA ALA A 100 1.04 11.63 -25.38
C ALA A 100 2.33 12.45 -25.52
N THR A 101 2.83 12.54 -26.76
CA THR A 101 3.92 13.46 -27.13
C THR A 101 3.50 14.93 -27.00
N VAL A 102 4.46 15.84 -26.81
CA VAL A 102 4.22 17.30 -26.64
C VAL A 102 3.37 17.86 -27.79
N SER A 103 3.71 17.50 -29.03
CA SER A 103 2.99 17.93 -30.23
C SER A 103 1.55 17.39 -30.29
N MET A 104 1.32 16.17 -29.80
CA MET A 104 -0.04 15.61 -29.71
C MET A 104 -0.85 16.34 -28.64
N ARG A 105 -0.27 16.63 -27.47
CA ARG A 105 -0.95 17.38 -26.40
C ARG A 105 -1.37 18.78 -26.86
N GLN A 106 -0.49 19.49 -27.55
CA GLN A 106 -0.82 20.82 -28.10
C GLN A 106 -2.02 20.75 -29.06
N LYS A 107 -2.09 19.73 -29.92
CA LYS A 107 -3.24 19.51 -30.80
C LYS A 107 -4.51 19.19 -30.01
N LEU A 108 -4.42 18.39 -28.94
CA LEU A 108 -5.57 18.05 -28.09
C LEU A 108 -6.11 19.27 -27.35
N TYR A 109 -5.25 20.11 -26.78
CA TYR A 109 -5.66 21.37 -26.15
C TYR A 109 -6.27 22.34 -27.14
N ALA A 110 -5.69 22.47 -28.34
CA ALA A 110 -6.23 23.33 -29.40
C ALA A 110 -7.58 22.83 -29.94
N GLN A 111 -7.79 21.51 -29.98
CA GLN A 111 -9.08 20.94 -30.30
C GLN A 111 -10.10 21.34 -29.24
N GLY A 112 -9.78 21.19 -27.95
CA GLY A 112 -10.73 21.40 -26.85
C GLY A 112 -11.66 20.19 -26.62
N GLY A 113 -12.51 20.29 -25.60
CA GLY A 113 -13.36 19.21 -25.08
C GLY A 113 -13.07 18.92 -23.61
N ILE A 114 -13.45 17.72 -23.15
CA ILE A 114 -13.11 17.25 -21.80
C ILE A 114 -11.80 16.47 -21.86
N LEU A 115 -10.81 16.92 -21.10
CA LEU A 115 -9.50 16.29 -21.01
C LEU A 115 -9.23 15.85 -19.57
N SER A 116 -8.91 14.57 -19.39
CA SER A 116 -8.33 14.08 -18.14
C SER A 116 -6.81 14.14 -18.23
N VAL A 117 -6.18 14.88 -17.33
CA VAL A 117 -4.73 15.12 -17.36
C VAL A 117 -4.16 14.90 -15.97
N THR A 118 -3.04 14.17 -15.90
CA THR A 118 -2.32 14.00 -14.63
C THR A 118 -1.78 15.34 -14.11
N SER A 119 -1.81 15.55 -12.79
CA SER A 119 -1.40 16.82 -12.15
C SER A 119 0.01 17.26 -12.56
N ARG A 120 0.94 16.30 -12.73
CA ARG A 120 2.33 16.58 -13.13
C ARG A 120 2.45 17.09 -14.57
N ILE A 121 1.74 16.50 -15.53
CA ILE A 121 1.77 16.97 -16.92
C ILE A 121 1.13 18.34 -17.00
N LEU A 122 -0.01 18.52 -16.32
CA LEU A 122 -0.77 19.76 -16.39
C LEU A 122 0.01 20.96 -15.86
N ILE A 123 0.70 20.83 -14.72
CA ILE A 123 1.50 21.94 -14.19
C ILE A 123 2.64 22.33 -15.12
N VAL A 124 3.29 21.35 -15.76
CA VAL A 124 4.36 21.59 -16.74
C VAL A 124 3.82 22.28 -17.99
N ASP A 125 2.69 21.82 -18.52
CA ASP A 125 2.06 22.39 -19.71
C ASP A 125 1.53 23.83 -19.44
N LEU A 126 1.04 24.12 -18.23
CA LEU A 126 0.63 25.47 -17.81
C LEU A 126 1.83 26.43 -17.64
N LEU A 127 2.90 25.97 -16.98
CA LEU A 127 4.09 26.81 -16.75
C LEU A 127 4.88 27.07 -18.04
N SER A 128 4.94 26.09 -18.94
CA SER A 128 5.59 26.23 -20.26
C SER A 128 4.74 27.00 -21.29
N LYS A 129 3.52 27.43 -20.92
CA LYS A 129 2.54 28.07 -21.81
C LYS A 129 2.18 27.23 -23.04
N LEU A 130 2.28 25.91 -22.93
CA LEU A 130 1.74 25.01 -23.94
C LEU A 130 0.20 24.98 -23.87
N LEU A 131 -0.33 25.15 -22.67
CA LEU A 131 -1.74 25.41 -22.40
C LEU A 131 -1.91 26.78 -21.75
N ASP A 132 -2.58 27.70 -22.43
CA ASP A 132 -2.87 29.03 -21.88
C ASP A 132 -4.02 28.95 -20.86
N PRO A 133 -3.81 29.38 -19.59
CA PRO A 133 -4.83 29.27 -18.55
C PRO A 133 -6.14 30.01 -18.86
N GLU A 134 -6.07 31.08 -19.65
CA GLU A 134 -7.22 31.90 -20.05
C GLU A 134 -8.19 31.15 -20.97
N THR A 135 -7.70 30.17 -21.74
CA THR A 135 -8.52 29.38 -22.67
C THR A 135 -9.37 28.33 -21.98
N ILE A 136 -9.04 28.00 -20.72
CA ILE A 136 -9.70 26.95 -19.95
C ILE A 136 -11.08 27.45 -19.48
N THR A 137 -12.13 26.74 -19.87
CA THR A 137 -13.51 27.06 -19.49
C THR A 137 -13.77 26.73 -18.02
N GLY A 138 -13.19 25.64 -17.52
CA GLY A 138 -13.28 25.28 -16.11
C GLY A 138 -12.51 24.02 -15.75
N MET A 139 -12.43 23.76 -14.45
CA MET A 139 -11.71 22.63 -13.88
C MET A 139 -12.60 21.85 -12.91
N VAL A 140 -12.53 20.53 -13.00
CA VAL A 140 -13.21 19.57 -12.13
C VAL A 140 -12.12 18.79 -11.39
N ILE A 141 -12.12 18.90 -10.07
CA ILE A 141 -11.15 18.22 -9.20
C ILE A 141 -11.86 17.05 -8.51
N LEU A 142 -11.35 15.85 -8.70
CA LEU A 142 -11.73 14.66 -7.95
C LEU A 142 -10.78 14.47 -6.76
N HIS A 143 -11.21 13.68 -5.77
CA HIS A 143 -10.46 13.40 -4.54
C HIS A 143 -9.95 14.66 -3.82
N ALA A 144 -10.84 15.63 -3.61
CA ALA A 144 -10.49 16.90 -3.00
C ALA A 144 -9.85 16.75 -1.59
N GLU A 145 -10.05 15.64 -0.91
CA GLU A 145 -9.43 15.32 0.39
C GLU A 145 -7.89 15.24 0.35
N ARG A 146 -7.31 15.04 -0.84
CA ARG A 146 -5.85 14.97 -1.02
C ARG A 146 -5.20 16.34 -1.17
N VAL A 147 -5.99 17.40 -1.37
CA VAL A 147 -5.50 18.74 -1.74
C VAL A 147 -4.99 19.52 -0.52
N ILE A 148 -3.69 19.41 -0.25
CA ILE A 148 -3.00 20.19 0.78
C ILE A 148 -2.41 21.46 0.15
N SER A 149 -2.12 22.51 0.93
CA SER A 149 -1.55 23.79 0.42
C SER A 149 -0.26 23.64 -0.40
N THR A 150 0.51 22.57 -0.14
CA THR A 150 1.77 22.23 -0.82
C THR A 150 1.61 21.17 -1.90
N SER A 151 0.40 20.64 -2.11
CA SER A 151 0.11 19.65 -3.17
C SER A 151 0.23 20.27 -4.56
N LEU A 152 0.40 19.40 -5.57
CA LEU A 152 0.44 19.81 -6.97
C LEU A 152 -0.89 20.38 -7.44
N GLU A 153 -1.98 19.80 -6.97
CA GLU A 153 -3.36 20.18 -7.28
C GLU A 153 -3.63 21.61 -6.79
N ALA A 154 -3.24 21.91 -5.54
CA ALA A 154 -3.32 23.28 -5.02
C ALA A 154 -2.42 24.25 -5.82
N PHE A 155 -1.27 23.80 -6.31
CA PHE A 155 -0.39 24.61 -7.14
C PHE A 155 -1.03 24.92 -8.50
N ILE A 156 -1.61 23.92 -9.16
CA ILE A 156 -2.32 24.09 -10.44
C ILE A 156 -3.50 25.06 -10.27
N ILE A 157 -4.32 24.90 -9.22
CA ILE A 157 -5.46 25.79 -8.97
C ILE A 157 -4.99 27.24 -8.77
N ARG A 158 -3.86 27.44 -8.07
CA ARG A 158 -3.28 28.77 -7.86
C ARG A 158 -2.85 29.42 -9.18
N VAL A 159 -2.12 28.68 -10.03
CA VAL A 159 -1.71 29.16 -11.36
C VAL A 159 -2.94 29.44 -12.24
N TYR A 160 -3.93 28.56 -12.20
CA TYR A 160 -5.18 28.76 -12.93
C TYR A 160 -5.90 30.04 -12.49
N ARG A 161 -6.12 30.24 -11.19
CA ARG A 161 -6.83 31.42 -10.65
C ARG A 161 -6.05 32.73 -10.79
N GLN A 162 -4.72 32.67 -10.94
CA GLN A 162 -3.89 33.85 -11.24
C GLN A 162 -4.25 34.47 -12.59
N PHE A 163 -4.34 33.64 -13.62
CA PHE A 163 -4.56 34.09 -14.99
C PHE A 163 -6.04 34.04 -15.40
N ASN A 164 -6.83 33.13 -14.82
CA ASN A 164 -8.23 32.93 -15.18
C ASN A 164 -9.19 33.13 -13.98
N LYS A 165 -9.93 34.24 -14.03
CA LYS A 165 -10.96 34.59 -13.05
C LYS A 165 -12.39 34.29 -13.52
N ALA A 166 -12.57 33.94 -14.80
CA ALA A 166 -13.89 33.75 -15.42
C ALA A 166 -14.34 32.29 -15.42
N GLY A 167 -13.40 31.34 -15.54
CA GLY A 167 -13.72 29.93 -15.60
C GLY A 167 -14.14 29.34 -14.25
N PHE A 168 -14.92 28.27 -14.33
CA PHE A 168 -15.52 27.63 -13.15
C PHE A 168 -14.56 26.63 -12.49
N LEU A 169 -14.72 26.44 -11.18
CA LEU A 169 -13.96 25.45 -10.42
C LEU A 169 -14.92 24.63 -9.55
N LYS A 170 -14.87 23.31 -9.69
CA LYS A 170 -15.73 22.40 -8.92
C LYS A 170 -14.88 21.28 -8.34
N ALA A 171 -15.08 20.99 -7.07
CA ALA A 171 -14.31 19.98 -6.35
C ALA A 171 -15.23 18.95 -5.71
N PHE A 172 -14.83 17.69 -5.79
CA PHE A 172 -15.61 16.55 -5.34
C PHE A 172 -14.81 15.67 -4.38
N SER A 173 -15.49 15.15 -3.37
CA SER A 173 -14.96 14.11 -2.49
C SER A 173 -16.09 13.22 -1.98
N ASP A 174 -15.77 11.94 -1.83
CA ASP A 174 -16.61 10.89 -1.26
C ASP A 174 -16.15 10.46 0.16
N THR A 175 -15.01 10.97 0.63
CA THR A 175 -14.38 10.61 1.90
C THR A 175 -14.35 11.81 2.87
N PRO A 176 -15.24 11.86 3.87
CA PRO A 176 -15.35 13.00 4.78
C PRO A 176 -14.28 13.02 5.88
N GLU A 177 -13.62 11.89 6.18
CA GLU A 177 -12.72 11.75 7.34
C GLU A 177 -11.55 12.76 7.33
N PRO A 178 -10.82 12.97 6.22
CA PRO A 178 -9.66 13.87 6.20
C PRO A 178 -10.03 15.34 6.44
N PHE A 179 -11.29 15.72 6.16
CA PHE A 179 -11.79 17.08 6.40
C PHE A 179 -12.08 17.36 7.87
N THR A 180 -11.77 16.44 8.80
CA THR A 180 -12.00 16.65 10.24
C THR A 180 -10.73 16.71 11.07
N THR A 181 -9.58 16.44 10.46
CA THR A 181 -8.28 16.45 11.14
C THR A 181 -7.64 17.83 11.06
N GLY A 182 -7.24 18.39 12.20
CA GLY A 182 -6.53 19.68 12.29
C GLY A 182 -7.40 20.85 12.72
N PHE A 183 -6.86 22.06 12.64
CA PHE A 183 -7.54 23.29 13.04
C PHE A 183 -8.35 23.88 11.88
N SER A 184 -9.66 24.06 12.06
CA SER A 184 -10.60 24.58 11.04
C SER A 184 -10.37 23.99 9.63
N PRO A 185 -10.43 22.66 9.51
CA PRO A 185 -10.01 21.94 8.30
C PRO A 185 -10.86 22.30 7.07
N LEU A 186 -12.18 22.44 7.21
CA LEU A 186 -13.05 22.76 6.07
C LEU A 186 -12.74 24.15 5.50
N ALA A 187 -12.54 25.15 6.37
CA ALA A 187 -12.18 26.51 5.94
C ALA A 187 -10.81 26.55 5.25
N ASN A 188 -9.83 25.82 5.79
CA ASN A 188 -8.50 25.71 5.20
C ASN A 188 -8.54 25.03 3.82
N MET A 189 -9.35 23.99 3.65
CA MET A 189 -9.53 23.30 2.37
C MET A 189 -10.23 24.17 1.34
N LEU A 190 -11.29 24.90 1.72
CA LEU A 190 -11.96 25.88 0.86
C LEU A 190 -10.99 26.96 0.38
N ARG A 191 -10.11 27.45 1.26
CA ARG A 191 -9.05 28.40 0.91
C ARG A 191 -8.03 27.80 -0.07
N ASN A 192 -7.57 26.57 0.15
CA ASN A 192 -6.63 25.90 -0.74
C ASN A 192 -7.23 25.65 -2.13
N LEU A 193 -8.52 25.33 -2.19
CA LEU A 193 -9.26 25.09 -3.42
C LEU A 193 -9.77 26.39 -4.08
N PHE A 194 -9.61 27.57 -3.47
CA PHE A 194 -10.20 28.82 -3.96
C PHE A 194 -11.73 28.73 -4.18
N LEU A 195 -12.42 28.01 -3.29
CA LEU A 195 -13.88 27.86 -3.29
C LEU A 195 -14.49 28.57 -2.09
N GLN A 196 -15.65 29.19 -2.28
CA GLN A 196 -16.31 29.97 -1.22
C GLN A 196 -17.37 29.17 -0.46
N LYS A 197 -17.97 28.17 -1.11
CA LYS A 197 -19.12 27.43 -0.59
C LYS A 197 -18.82 25.93 -0.61
N SER A 198 -19.29 25.23 0.42
CA SER A 198 -19.32 23.76 0.46
C SER A 198 -20.77 23.26 0.48
N SER A 199 -21.02 22.16 -0.21
CA SER A 199 -22.27 21.40 -0.15
C SER A 199 -21.99 20.03 0.46
N LEU A 200 -22.73 19.67 1.50
CA LEU A 200 -22.50 18.46 2.29
C LEU A 200 -23.73 17.56 2.13
N TRP A 201 -23.52 16.34 1.65
CA TRP A 201 -24.57 15.38 1.34
C TRP A 201 -24.37 14.06 2.08
N PRO A 202 -24.59 14.02 3.41
CA PRO A 202 -24.58 12.79 4.17
C PRO A 202 -25.80 11.92 3.87
N ARG A 203 -25.71 10.61 4.10
CA ARG A 203 -26.85 9.68 3.96
C ARG A 203 -28.08 10.08 4.77
N PHE A 204 -27.89 10.67 5.95
CA PHE A 204 -28.99 11.10 6.83
C PHE A 204 -29.58 12.47 6.48
N GLN A 205 -29.16 13.09 5.38
CA GLN A 205 -29.82 14.31 4.87
C GLN A 205 -31.24 13.98 4.42
N VAL A 206 -32.19 14.86 4.73
CA VAL A 206 -33.63 14.64 4.50
C VAL A 206 -33.94 14.22 3.06
N THR A 207 -33.44 14.96 2.06
CA THR A 207 -33.71 14.66 0.64
C THR A 207 -33.07 13.36 0.17
N VAL A 208 -31.90 13.00 0.70
CA VAL A 208 -31.22 11.73 0.40
C VAL A 208 -32.00 10.57 1.02
N ALA A 209 -32.35 10.69 2.29
CA ALA A 209 -33.13 9.68 3.00
C ALA A 209 -34.50 9.47 2.34
N GLU A 210 -35.24 10.52 2.00
CA GLU A 210 -36.53 10.41 1.31
C GLU A 210 -36.40 9.74 -0.07
N SER A 211 -35.33 10.05 -0.82
CA SER A 211 -35.09 9.45 -2.14
C SER A 211 -34.73 7.96 -2.05
N LEU A 212 -34.01 7.54 -1.01
CA LEU A 212 -33.57 6.16 -0.80
C LEU A 212 -34.61 5.30 -0.05
N GLU A 213 -35.39 5.90 0.84
CA GLU A 213 -36.43 5.19 1.59
C GLU A 213 -37.64 4.83 0.72
N GLY A 214 -37.90 5.61 -0.34
CA GLY A 214 -38.76 5.24 -1.48
C GLY A 214 -40.14 4.64 -1.14
N ARG A 215 -40.82 4.06 -2.14
CA ARG A 215 -42.15 3.45 -1.96
C ARG A 215 -42.12 2.01 -1.43
N LYS A 216 -40.99 1.32 -1.56
CA LYS A 216 -40.76 -0.04 -1.05
C LYS A 216 -39.46 -0.01 -0.23
N ARG A 217 -39.39 -0.67 0.93
CA ARG A 217 -38.12 -0.93 1.66
C ARG A 217 -37.50 -2.25 1.21
N ALA A 218 -36.17 -2.33 1.17
CA ALA A 218 -35.49 -3.56 0.75
C ALA A 218 -35.77 -4.62 1.80
N GLU A 219 -36.06 -5.84 1.35
CA GLU A 219 -36.06 -6.98 2.26
C GLU A 219 -34.59 -7.32 2.51
N VAL A 220 -34.07 -6.74 3.59
CA VAL A 220 -32.72 -7.02 4.09
C VAL A 220 -32.85 -8.07 5.17
N ILE A 221 -32.18 -9.19 4.96
CA ILE A 221 -32.15 -10.30 5.93
C ILE A 221 -30.77 -10.28 6.56
N GLU A 222 -30.72 -9.82 7.80
CA GLU A 222 -29.51 -9.79 8.61
C GLU A 222 -29.29 -11.17 9.24
N LEU A 223 -28.16 -11.80 8.92
CA LEU A 223 -27.75 -13.10 9.40
C LEU A 223 -26.55 -12.92 10.33
N GLU A 224 -26.82 -12.96 11.63
CA GLU A 224 -25.79 -12.96 12.66
C GLU A 224 -25.21 -14.38 12.83
N ILE A 225 -23.92 -14.52 12.54
CA ILE A 225 -23.24 -15.82 12.55
C ILE A 225 -22.33 -15.89 13.77
N PRO A 226 -22.52 -16.87 14.68
CA PRO A 226 -21.65 -17.01 15.84
C PRO A 226 -20.27 -17.55 15.43
N MET A 227 -19.20 -16.96 15.98
CA MET A 227 -17.85 -17.52 15.85
C MET A 227 -17.70 -18.81 16.66
N THR A 228 -16.80 -19.70 16.21
CA THR A 228 -16.42 -20.87 17.01
C THR A 228 -15.64 -20.46 18.25
N ASP A 229 -15.67 -21.28 19.30
CA ASP A 229 -14.94 -21.01 20.54
C ASP A 229 -13.44 -20.81 20.30
N LYS A 230 -12.84 -21.61 19.40
CA LYS A 230 -11.42 -21.50 19.04
C LYS A 230 -11.11 -20.22 18.26
N MET A 231 -12.00 -19.79 17.36
CA MET A 231 -11.85 -18.50 16.67
C MET A 231 -11.86 -17.34 17.67
N ARG A 232 -12.78 -17.38 18.64
CA ARG A 232 -12.87 -16.36 19.70
C ARG A 232 -11.62 -16.33 20.58
N GLU A 233 -11.07 -17.50 20.94
CA GLU A 233 -9.80 -17.59 21.67
C GLU A 233 -8.63 -16.97 20.89
N ILE A 234 -8.52 -17.26 19.59
CA ILE A 234 -7.49 -16.65 18.72
C ILE A 234 -7.69 -15.14 18.63
N GLN A 235 -8.92 -14.67 18.40
CA GLN A 235 -9.22 -13.24 18.31
C GLN A 235 -8.77 -12.52 19.59
N ASN A 236 -9.12 -13.04 20.76
CA ASN A 236 -8.76 -12.45 22.05
C ASN A 236 -7.24 -12.44 22.26
N ALA A 237 -6.55 -13.54 21.92
CA ALA A 237 -5.10 -13.63 22.02
C ALA A 237 -4.38 -12.62 21.11
N VAL A 238 -4.86 -12.42 19.88
CA VAL A 238 -4.29 -11.41 18.98
C VAL A 238 -4.56 -9.99 19.48
N LEU A 239 -5.77 -9.71 19.97
CA LEU A 239 -6.11 -8.38 20.52
C LEU A 239 -5.24 -8.03 21.74
N GLU A 240 -4.95 -9.00 22.60
CA GLU A 240 -4.01 -8.81 23.72
C GLU A 240 -2.59 -8.49 23.22
N CYS A 241 -2.10 -9.21 22.20
CA CYS A 241 -0.81 -8.91 21.56
C CYS A 241 -0.78 -7.49 20.96
N VAL A 242 -1.85 -7.07 20.27
CA VAL A 242 -1.98 -5.72 19.71
C VAL A 242 -1.96 -4.66 20.81
N GLU A 243 -2.68 -4.88 21.91
CA GLU A 243 -2.72 -3.93 23.03
C GLU A 243 -1.35 -3.76 23.68
N VAL A 244 -0.62 -4.87 23.91
CA VAL A 244 0.74 -4.84 24.46
C VAL A 244 1.71 -4.13 23.51
N SER A 245 1.64 -4.42 22.21
CA SER A 245 2.48 -3.77 21.19
C SER A 245 2.20 -2.27 21.08
N ILE A 246 0.93 -1.84 21.14
CA ILE A 246 0.58 -0.41 21.17
C ILE A 246 1.11 0.24 22.45
N ARG A 247 0.95 -0.39 23.62
CA ARG A 247 1.45 0.14 24.90
C ARG A 247 2.97 0.32 24.89
N GLU A 248 3.69 -0.63 24.28
CA GLU A 248 5.14 -0.52 24.08
C GLU A 248 5.51 0.59 23.09
N LEU A 249 4.73 0.73 22.00
CA LEU A 249 4.90 1.80 21.03
C LEU A 249 4.71 3.18 21.68
N LYS A 250 3.65 3.37 22.49
CA LYS A 250 3.39 4.60 23.27
C LYS A 250 4.57 4.93 24.19
N LYS A 251 5.07 3.93 24.92
CA LYS A 251 6.19 4.09 25.85
C LYS A 251 7.48 4.51 25.13
N SER A 252 7.70 4.02 23.92
CA SER A 252 8.92 4.30 23.15
C SER A 252 8.95 5.70 22.54
N ASN A 253 7.79 6.35 22.34
CA ASN A 253 7.68 7.63 21.62
C ASN A 253 6.80 8.66 22.36
N PRO A 254 7.19 9.17 23.54
CA PRO A 254 6.36 10.08 24.34
C PRO A 254 6.13 11.48 23.72
N VAL A 255 6.82 11.80 22.61
CA VAL A 255 6.77 13.12 21.95
C VAL A 255 5.59 13.25 20.98
N LEU A 256 4.99 12.13 20.55
CA LEU A 256 3.84 12.17 19.67
C LEU A 256 2.56 12.38 20.50
N ASP A 257 1.61 13.14 19.96
CA ASP A 257 0.27 13.24 20.52
C ASP A 257 -0.46 11.92 20.25
N ILE A 258 -0.56 11.08 21.28
CA ILE A 258 -0.84 9.61 21.18
C ILE A 258 -2.28 9.27 21.61
N ASP A 259 -3.13 10.28 21.79
CA ASP A 259 -4.50 10.08 22.28
C ASP A 259 -5.34 9.23 21.30
N ASP A 260 -5.01 9.23 20.01
CA ASP A 260 -5.71 8.47 18.96
C ASP A 260 -5.31 6.98 18.87
N TRP A 261 -4.22 6.55 19.53
CA TRP A 261 -3.76 5.15 19.46
C TRP A 261 -4.50 4.29 20.48
N ASN A 262 -5.72 3.86 20.17
CA ASN A 262 -6.47 2.89 20.97
C ASN A 262 -6.66 1.57 20.19
N VAL A 263 -7.20 0.55 20.87
CA VAL A 263 -7.48 -0.75 20.24
C VAL A 263 -8.49 -0.59 19.09
N GLU A 264 -9.50 0.26 19.25
CA GLU A 264 -10.50 0.54 18.21
C GLU A 264 -9.89 1.15 16.94
N SER A 265 -8.90 2.02 17.10
CA SER A 265 -8.11 2.60 16.02
C SER A 265 -7.23 1.56 15.35
N ALA A 266 -6.68 0.63 16.12
CA ALA A 266 -5.84 -0.45 15.59
C ALA A 266 -6.60 -1.42 14.66
N LEU A 267 -7.91 -1.55 14.84
CA LEU A 267 -8.77 -2.40 13.99
C LEU A 267 -9.04 -1.80 12.61
N GLN A 268 -8.74 -0.50 12.43
CA GLN A 268 -8.98 0.20 11.16
C GLN A 268 -8.01 -0.29 10.07
N LYS A 269 -8.51 -0.39 8.83
CA LYS A 269 -7.69 -0.80 7.68
C LYS A 269 -6.48 0.13 7.47
N ASN A 270 -6.65 1.44 7.71
CA ASN A 270 -5.62 2.45 7.43
C ASN A 270 -4.69 2.77 8.62
N PHE A 271 -4.83 2.08 9.76
CA PHE A 271 -4.07 2.41 10.97
C PHE A 271 -2.55 2.35 10.77
N ASP A 272 -2.06 1.34 10.05
CA ASP A 272 -0.62 1.18 9.79
C ASP A 272 -0.07 2.35 8.97
N VAL A 273 -0.85 2.82 7.99
CA VAL A 273 -0.50 3.98 7.16
C VAL A 273 -0.51 5.26 7.98
N VAL A 274 -1.45 5.39 8.92
CA VAL A 274 -1.49 6.53 9.86
C VAL A 274 -0.27 6.52 10.78
N ILE A 275 0.05 5.38 11.40
CA ILE A 275 1.25 5.22 12.23
C ILE A 275 2.51 5.51 11.41
N GLN A 276 2.63 4.92 10.22
CA GLN A 276 3.77 5.16 9.35
C GLN A 276 3.84 6.63 8.96
N ARG A 277 2.74 7.29 8.60
CA ARG A 277 2.74 8.72 8.25
C ARG A 277 3.14 9.62 9.42
N GLN A 278 2.77 9.25 10.65
CA GLN A 278 3.18 9.98 11.86
C GLN A 278 4.65 9.72 12.23
N LEU A 279 5.15 8.49 12.01
CA LEU A 279 6.52 8.09 12.33
C LEU A 279 7.54 8.35 11.22
N ASP A 280 7.13 8.35 9.95
CA ASP A 280 7.95 8.60 8.75
C ASP A 280 8.78 9.88 8.88
N PRO A 281 8.18 11.00 9.33
CA PRO A 281 8.87 12.19 9.81
C PRO A 281 10.16 11.99 10.60
N ASN A 282 10.17 11.03 11.53
CA ASN A 282 11.26 10.75 12.46
C ASN A 282 11.83 9.32 12.28
N TRP A 283 11.53 8.63 11.17
CA TRP A 283 11.78 7.19 11.01
C TRP A 283 13.26 6.83 11.18
N HIS A 284 14.17 7.73 10.84
CA HIS A 284 15.61 7.54 11.01
C HIS A 284 16.04 7.53 12.50
N ARG A 285 15.28 8.14 13.41
CA ARG A 285 15.54 8.18 14.86
C ARG A 285 14.85 7.07 15.64
N VAL A 286 13.78 6.54 15.06
CA VAL A 286 13.00 5.46 15.65
C VAL A 286 13.91 4.23 15.81
N SER A 287 13.91 3.66 17.02
CA SER A 287 14.65 2.43 17.33
C SER A 287 14.28 1.31 16.37
N VAL A 288 15.23 0.44 16.04
CA VAL A 288 14.97 -0.78 15.25
C VAL A 288 13.84 -1.60 15.88
N LYS A 289 13.78 -1.66 17.21
CA LYS A 289 12.71 -2.32 17.96
C LYS A 289 11.34 -1.71 17.66
N THR A 290 11.24 -0.39 17.63
CA THR A 290 9.98 0.29 17.34
C THR A 290 9.55 0.10 15.89
N LYS A 291 10.50 0.11 14.94
CA LYS A 291 10.21 -0.24 13.53
C LYS A 291 9.68 -1.67 13.40
N GLN A 292 10.26 -2.59 14.18
CA GLN A 292 9.78 -3.97 14.23
C GLN A 292 8.36 -4.05 14.79
N ILE A 293 8.05 -3.33 15.88
CA ILE A 293 6.69 -3.31 16.45
C ILE A 293 5.67 -2.79 15.43
N VAL A 294 5.99 -1.77 14.64
CA VAL A 294 5.10 -1.27 13.58
C VAL A 294 4.84 -2.34 12.51
N SER A 295 5.89 -3.06 12.09
CA SER A 295 5.76 -4.21 11.19
C SER A 295 4.94 -5.34 11.82
N ASP A 296 5.14 -5.60 13.10
CA ASP A 296 4.43 -6.64 13.85
C ASP A 296 2.94 -6.31 13.99
N LEU A 297 2.57 -5.04 14.22
CA LEU A 297 1.17 -4.60 14.24
C LEU A 297 0.46 -4.86 12.90
N THR A 298 1.17 -4.64 11.78
CA THR A 298 0.65 -4.94 10.44
C THR A 298 0.36 -6.44 10.30
N ILE A 299 1.25 -7.29 10.79
CA ILE A 299 1.11 -8.75 10.77
C ILE A 299 -0.04 -9.21 11.67
N LEU A 300 -0.11 -8.73 12.92
CA LEU A 300 -1.19 -9.09 13.85
C LEU A 300 -2.56 -8.69 13.30
N LYS A 301 -2.67 -7.51 12.67
CA LYS A 301 -3.90 -7.09 11.99
C LYS A 301 -4.25 -7.99 10.81
N ASN A 302 -3.25 -8.44 10.05
CA ASN A 302 -3.46 -9.39 8.98
C ASN A 302 -3.94 -10.75 9.51
N ILE A 303 -3.39 -11.24 10.64
CA ILE A 303 -3.87 -12.48 11.28
C ILE A 303 -5.35 -12.36 11.70
N LEU A 304 -5.77 -11.21 12.27
CA LEU A 304 -7.19 -10.97 12.59
C LEU A 304 -8.08 -11.00 11.35
N HIS A 305 -7.60 -10.47 10.23
CA HIS A 305 -8.32 -10.50 8.97
C HIS A 305 -8.45 -11.94 8.43
N LEU A 306 -7.31 -12.63 8.30
CA LEU A 306 -7.25 -14.00 7.78
C LEU A 306 -8.02 -14.99 8.67
N LEU A 307 -8.15 -14.73 9.98
CA LEU A 307 -8.96 -15.57 10.86
C LEU A 307 -10.42 -15.70 10.39
N LEU A 308 -10.98 -14.61 9.86
CA LEU A 308 -12.37 -14.52 9.43
C LEU A 308 -12.56 -14.85 7.95
N THR A 309 -11.56 -14.57 7.11
CA THR A 309 -11.63 -14.75 5.65
C THR A 309 -11.08 -16.10 5.18
N ASP A 310 -9.94 -16.56 5.70
CA ASP A 310 -9.23 -17.76 5.23
C ASP A 310 -9.67 -19.06 5.94
N ASP A 311 -9.50 -20.19 5.25
CA ASP A 311 -9.67 -21.51 5.87
C ASP A 311 -8.63 -21.77 6.97
N ALA A 312 -8.96 -22.67 7.90
CA ALA A 312 -8.10 -22.99 9.04
C ALA A 312 -6.70 -23.51 8.63
N VAL A 313 -6.58 -24.21 7.49
CA VAL A 313 -5.31 -24.77 7.00
C VAL A 313 -4.41 -23.67 6.42
N SER A 314 -4.99 -22.79 5.60
CA SER A 314 -4.31 -21.61 5.05
C SER A 314 -3.85 -20.66 6.16
N LEU A 315 -4.67 -20.48 7.20
CA LEU A 315 -4.33 -19.65 8.36
C LEU A 315 -3.11 -20.21 9.11
N ILE A 316 -3.06 -21.51 9.41
CA ILE A 316 -1.89 -22.09 10.10
C ILE A 316 -0.64 -22.04 9.24
N LYS A 317 -0.76 -22.25 7.92
CA LYS A 317 0.34 -22.08 6.98
C LYS A 317 0.92 -20.67 7.06
N TYR A 318 0.06 -19.66 7.05
CA TYR A 318 0.48 -18.27 7.19
C TYR A 318 1.15 -18.01 8.54
N ILE A 319 0.57 -18.48 9.65
CA ILE A 319 1.15 -18.29 10.99
C ILE A 319 2.54 -18.94 11.10
N ASP A 320 2.72 -20.17 10.61
CA ASP A 320 4.03 -20.82 10.61
C ASP A 320 5.06 -20.08 9.73
N THR A 321 4.65 -19.51 8.59
CA THR A 321 5.54 -18.66 7.77
C THR A 321 5.98 -17.40 8.51
N VAL A 322 5.06 -16.77 9.25
CA VAL A 322 5.35 -15.58 10.06
C VAL A 322 6.34 -15.92 11.18
N ILE A 323 6.13 -17.02 11.89
CA ILE A 323 7.06 -17.45 12.95
C ILE A 323 8.45 -17.66 12.35
N ALA A 324 8.55 -18.37 11.23
CA ALA A 324 9.84 -18.65 10.63
C ALA A 324 10.57 -17.36 10.18
N ALA A 325 9.84 -16.40 9.61
CA ALA A 325 10.41 -15.11 9.18
C ALA A 325 10.83 -14.21 10.36
N HIS A 326 10.12 -14.28 11.49
CA HIS A 326 10.34 -13.41 12.65
C HIS A 326 11.12 -14.07 13.80
N SER A 327 11.43 -15.37 13.68
CA SER A 327 12.27 -16.09 14.63
C SER A 327 13.75 -15.71 14.51
N PRO A 328 14.50 -15.61 15.63
CA PRO A 328 15.92 -15.35 15.58
C PRO A 328 16.67 -16.55 14.96
N PRO A 329 17.60 -16.32 14.01
CA PRO A 329 18.53 -17.36 13.58
C PRO A 329 19.36 -17.85 14.77
N PRO A 330 19.77 -19.13 14.78
CA PRO A 330 20.56 -19.70 15.86
C PRO A 330 21.85 -18.89 16.07
N GLY A 331 22.04 -18.33 17.27
CA GLY A 331 23.22 -17.54 17.66
C GLY A 331 23.00 -16.03 17.78
N TYR A 332 21.85 -15.48 17.37
CA TYR A 332 21.55 -14.04 17.48
C TYR A 332 20.76 -13.67 18.75
N THR A 333 20.96 -12.45 19.26
CA THR A 333 20.36 -11.95 20.50
C THR A 333 18.86 -11.67 20.35
N LYS A 334 18.06 -12.11 21.34
CA LYS A 334 16.59 -11.95 21.40
C LYS A 334 16.08 -10.49 21.33
N GLN A 335 16.94 -9.49 21.50
CA GLN A 335 16.54 -8.08 21.62
C GLN A 335 16.17 -7.40 20.30
N THR A 336 16.53 -8.01 19.16
CA THR A 336 16.31 -7.45 17.81
C THR A 336 15.07 -8.00 17.11
N TYR A 337 14.34 -8.92 17.75
CA TYR A 337 13.24 -9.67 17.13
C TYR A 337 11.88 -9.33 17.75
N SER A 338 10.81 -9.72 17.05
CA SER A 338 9.42 -9.39 17.36
C SER A 338 9.04 -9.73 18.81
N PRO A 339 8.79 -8.73 19.67
CA PRO A 339 8.52 -8.93 21.09
C PRO A 339 7.25 -9.72 21.38
N TRP A 340 6.23 -9.62 20.51
CA TRP A 340 4.92 -10.22 20.71
C TRP A 340 4.95 -11.76 20.69
N LEU A 341 5.88 -12.37 19.95
CA LEU A 341 6.04 -13.84 19.89
C LEU A 341 6.36 -14.46 21.26
N TYR A 342 6.95 -13.68 22.17
CA TYR A 342 7.31 -14.14 23.51
C TYR A 342 6.20 -13.95 24.55
N LEU A 343 5.05 -13.39 24.15
CA LEU A 343 3.89 -13.26 25.03
C LEU A 343 3.19 -14.61 25.19
N GLU A 344 2.59 -14.82 26.37
CA GLU A 344 1.78 -16.01 26.63
C GLU A 344 0.58 -16.09 25.67
N ALA A 345 -0.01 -14.95 25.32
CA ALA A 345 -1.05 -14.84 24.30
C ALA A 345 -0.62 -15.41 22.94
N ALA A 346 0.64 -15.23 22.52
CA ALA A 346 1.13 -15.80 21.27
C ALA A 346 1.20 -17.34 21.33
N HIS A 347 1.51 -17.92 22.49
CA HIS A 347 1.48 -19.38 22.67
C HIS A 347 0.06 -19.93 22.57
N VAL A 348 -0.91 -19.24 23.20
CA VAL A 348 -2.34 -19.60 23.11
C VAL A 348 -2.81 -19.56 21.66
N LEU A 349 -2.46 -18.52 20.91
CA LEU A 349 -2.76 -18.39 19.47
C LEU A 349 -2.25 -19.58 18.67
N LEU A 350 -1.00 -20.00 18.89
CA LEU A 350 -0.39 -21.10 18.14
C LEU A 350 -1.02 -22.45 18.46
N GLN A 351 -1.22 -22.72 19.75
CA GLN A 351 -1.81 -23.98 20.20
C GLN A 351 -3.26 -24.11 19.72
N THR A 352 -4.04 -23.03 19.82
CA THR A 352 -5.43 -22.99 19.36
C THR A 352 -5.52 -23.13 17.85
N ALA A 353 -4.70 -22.39 17.07
CA ALA A 353 -4.64 -22.50 15.61
C ALA A 353 -4.31 -23.93 15.14
N ARG A 354 -3.31 -24.60 15.76
CA ARG A 354 -3.00 -26.01 15.46
C ARG A 354 -4.18 -26.93 15.76
N SER A 355 -4.84 -26.72 16.90
CA SER A 355 -5.99 -27.53 17.32
C SER A 355 -7.23 -27.41 16.41
N ARG A 356 -7.32 -26.38 15.56
CA ARG A 356 -8.36 -26.24 14.52
C ARG A 356 -8.14 -27.22 13.37
N VAL A 357 -6.89 -27.57 13.09
CA VAL A 357 -6.52 -28.41 11.95
C VAL A 357 -6.33 -29.86 12.37
N TYR A 358 -5.56 -30.12 13.44
CA TYR A 358 -5.26 -31.47 13.92
C TYR A 358 -5.13 -31.53 15.46
N ARG A 359 -5.50 -32.66 16.05
CA ARG A 359 -5.38 -32.93 17.50
C ARG A 359 -4.36 -34.04 17.76
N GLY A 360 -3.37 -33.77 18.61
CA GLY A 360 -2.37 -34.77 19.01
C GLY A 360 -1.20 -34.22 19.83
N LYS A 361 -0.64 -35.04 20.74
CA LYS A 361 0.66 -34.78 21.40
C LYS A 361 1.72 -35.69 20.79
N PHE A 362 2.87 -35.13 20.44
CA PHE A 362 4.03 -35.89 19.99
C PHE A 362 4.63 -36.67 21.17
N ASP A 363 4.19 -37.91 21.40
CA ASP A 363 4.76 -38.74 22.46
C ASP A 363 6.14 -39.27 22.03
N THR A 364 7.19 -38.60 22.52
CA THR A 364 8.62 -38.88 22.24
C THR A 364 9.14 -40.21 22.84
N ARG A 365 8.25 -41.05 23.41
CA ARG A 365 8.64 -42.25 24.19
C ARG A 365 8.28 -43.60 23.56
N ALA A 366 7.59 -43.63 22.43
CA ALA A 366 7.33 -44.88 21.72
C ALA A 366 8.59 -45.32 20.94
N LYS A 367 9.51 -45.97 21.64
CA LYS A 367 10.62 -46.70 20.99
C LYS A 367 10.06 -47.89 20.21
N LEU A 368 10.43 -47.95 18.93
CA LEU A 368 10.49 -49.11 18.03
C LEU A 368 10.09 -50.47 18.63
N SER A 369 8.87 -50.93 18.31
CA SER A 369 8.55 -52.35 18.22
C SER A 369 7.33 -52.54 17.30
N ASP A 370 7.51 -53.35 16.25
CA ASP A 370 6.57 -53.83 15.24
C ASP A 370 6.16 -52.93 14.04
N PRO A 371 6.59 -53.26 12.80
CA PRO A 371 6.15 -52.61 11.56
C PRO A 371 4.78 -53.11 11.02
N LEU A 372 4.04 -53.93 11.77
CA LEU A 372 2.74 -54.47 11.34
C LEU A 372 1.62 -54.28 12.38
N SER A 373 1.86 -53.48 13.42
CA SER A 373 0.85 -53.19 14.44
C SER A 373 0.31 -51.77 14.26
N LYS A 374 -0.99 -51.70 14.00
CA LYS A 374 -1.92 -50.56 14.07
C LYS A 374 -1.28 -49.21 14.40
N ILE A 375 -1.38 -48.30 13.43
CA ILE A 375 -1.14 -46.85 13.50
C ILE A 375 -1.33 -46.34 14.94
N PRO A 376 -0.33 -45.70 15.58
CA PRO A 376 -0.56 -45.06 16.86
C PRO A 376 -1.58 -43.93 16.65
N ALA A 377 -2.65 -43.95 17.45
CA ALA A 377 -3.71 -42.95 17.51
C ALA A 377 -3.20 -41.62 18.10
N SER A 378 -2.22 -40.97 17.46
CA SER A 378 -1.61 -39.75 18.00
C SER A 378 -1.97 -38.46 17.26
N LEU A 379 -2.54 -38.49 16.05
CA LEU A 379 -2.98 -37.28 15.35
C LEU A 379 -4.29 -37.47 14.55
N GLU A 380 -5.38 -36.84 14.99
CA GLU A 380 -6.67 -36.83 14.28
C GLU A 380 -6.89 -35.50 13.55
N PRO A 381 -7.23 -35.48 12.24
CA PRO A 381 -7.59 -34.25 11.53
C PRO A 381 -8.95 -33.77 12.03
N VAL A 382 -9.01 -32.55 12.58
CA VAL A 382 -10.25 -31.91 13.04
C VAL A 382 -10.88 -31.08 11.92
N LEU A 383 -10.05 -30.46 11.07
CA LEU A 383 -10.45 -29.66 9.90
C LEU A 383 -11.70 -28.79 10.14
N GLU A 384 -11.60 -27.88 11.11
CA GLU A 384 -12.71 -26.98 11.43
C GLU A 384 -13.10 -26.12 10.22
N GLU A 385 -14.38 -26.21 9.84
CA GLU A 385 -14.99 -25.43 8.77
C GLU A 385 -15.34 -24.01 9.25
N GLN A 386 -15.42 -23.05 8.32
CA GLN A 386 -15.91 -21.73 8.66
C GLN A 386 -17.43 -21.76 8.84
N PRO A 387 -17.99 -21.20 9.94
CA PRO A 387 -19.43 -21.19 10.16
C PRO A 387 -20.22 -20.51 9.02
N LYS A 388 -19.64 -19.49 8.37
CA LYS A 388 -20.25 -18.80 7.22
C LYS A 388 -20.62 -19.73 6.06
N TRP A 389 -19.89 -20.83 5.84
CA TRP A 389 -20.18 -21.75 4.74
C TRP A 389 -21.50 -22.49 4.92
N SER A 390 -21.78 -22.96 6.15
CA SER A 390 -23.05 -23.63 6.46
C SER A 390 -24.25 -22.71 6.20
N VAL A 391 -24.17 -21.46 6.68
CA VAL A 391 -25.23 -20.46 6.50
C VAL A 391 -25.37 -20.05 5.05
N LEU A 392 -24.27 -19.96 4.30
CA LEU A 392 -24.32 -19.66 2.86
C LEU A 392 -25.10 -20.74 2.10
N VAL A 393 -24.92 -22.02 2.44
CA VAL A 393 -25.67 -23.11 1.80
C VAL A 393 -27.14 -23.06 2.19
N ASP A 394 -27.46 -22.75 3.44
CA ASP A 394 -28.85 -22.56 3.88
C ASP A 394 -29.54 -21.44 3.10
N VAL A 395 -28.84 -20.31 2.87
CA VAL A 395 -29.32 -19.19 2.05
C VAL A 395 -29.52 -19.60 0.60
N LEU A 396 -28.57 -20.33 0.00
CA LEU A 396 -28.70 -20.81 -1.38
C LEU A 396 -29.86 -21.80 -1.55
N ASN A 397 -30.06 -22.70 -0.59
CA ASN A 397 -31.20 -23.62 -0.57
C ASN A 397 -32.54 -22.88 -0.39
N GLU A 398 -32.56 -21.80 0.39
CA GLU A 398 -33.73 -20.93 0.50
C GLU A 398 -34.04 -20.24 -0.82
N ILE A 399 -33.02 -19.67 -1.48
CA ILE A 399 -33.14 -19.01 -2.78
C ILE A 399 -33.63 -20.00 -3.84
N ASP A 400 -33.07 -21.21 -3.88
CA ASP A 400 -33.48 -22.25 -4.83
C ASP A 400 -34.96 -22.65 -4.65
N ARG A 401 -35.41 -22.78 -3.40
CA ARG A 401 -36.84 -23.02 -3.10
C ARG A 401 -37.72 -21.85 -3.54
N ASP A 402 -37.28 -20.61 -3.34
CA ASP A 402 -38.00 -19.41 -3.76
C ASP A 402 -38.09 -19.33 -5.30
N LEU A 403 -36.99 -19.62 -5.99
CA LEU A 403 -36.92 -19.72 -7.45
C LEU A 403 -37.83 -20.82 -8.01
N TYR A 404 -37.91 -21.97 -7.33
CA TYR A 404 -38.80 -23.07 -7.69
C TYR A 404 -40.28 -22.70 -7.54
N LEU A 405 -40.63 -21.98 -6.48
CA LEU A 405 -42.00 -21.54 -6.19
C LEU A 405 -42.46 -20.39 -7.09
N ASP A 406 -41.54 -19.53 -7.54
CA ASP A 406 -41.81 -18.40 -8.43
C ASP A 406 -41.04 -18.48 -9.77
N PRO A 407 -41.43 -19.41 -10.67
CA PRO A 407 -40.73 -19.71 -11.91
C PRO A 407 -41.03 -18.72 -13.05
N ARG A 408 -41.73 -17.60 -12.83
CA ARG A 408 -41.80 -16.47 -13.79
C ARG A 408 -41.96 -15.16 -13.04
N PRO A 409 -40.85 -14.45 -12.73
CA PRO A 409 -40.95 -13.16 -12.08
C PRO A 409 -41.72 -12.18 -12.99
N SER A 410 -42.56 -11.33 -12.40
CA SER A 410 -43.25 -10.24 -13.11
C SER A 410 -42.35 -9.02 -13.42
N ASP A 411 -41.07 -9.12 -13.09
CA ASP A 411 -40.15 -8.00 -12.91
C ASP A 411 -39.01 -8.00 -13.95
N ASP A 412 -38.35 -6.86 -14.15
CA ASP A 412 -37.20 -6.67 -15.08
C ASP A 412 -35.87 -7.23 -14.54
N SER A 413 -35.90 -8.09 -13.52
CA SER A 413 -34.71 -8.66 -12.87
C SER A 413 -34.35 -10.03 -13.45
N ASN A 414 -33.06 -10.30 -13.59
CA ASN A 414 -32.57 -11.65 -13.89
C ASN A 414 -32.58 -12.49 -12.60
N ARG A 415 -32.62 -13.82 -12.73
CA ARG A 415 -32.52 -14.75 -11.59
C ARG A 415 -31.09 -14.93 -11.06
N THR A 416 -30.15 -14.12 -11.54
CA THR A 416 -28.76 -14.18 -11.11
C THR A 416 -28.64 -13.98 -9.60
N ILE A 417 -27.82 -14.83 -8.98
CA ILE A 417 -27.42 -14.72 -7.58
C ILE A 417 -26.04 -14.07 -7.56
N LEU A 418 -25.95 -12.87 -6.99
CA LEU A 418 -24.69 -12.15 -6.85
C LEU A 418 -24.14 -12.29 -5.44
N ILE A 419 -23.05 -13.04 -5.28
CA ILE A 419 -22.30 -13.18 -4.02
C ILE A 419 -21.13 -12.20 -4.03
N MET A 420 -21.14 -11.28 -3.07
CA MET A 420 -20.12 -10.25 -2.92
C MET A 420 -19.18 -10.57 -1.76
N CYS A 421 -17.88 -10.63 -2.05
CA CYS A 421 -16.82 -10.89 -1.07
C CYS A 421 -15.84 -9.70 -0.98
N SER A 422 -15.01 -9.64 0.07
CA SER A 422 -13.98 -8.59 0.20
C SER A 422 -12.81 -8.77 -0.74
N ASP A 423 -12.26 -9.98 -0.81
CA ASP A 423 -11.02 -10.27 -1.53
C ASP A 423 -11.25 -11.28 -2.65
N ARG A 424 -10.42 -11.17 -3.71
CA ARG A 424 -10.37 -12.16 -4.80
C ARG A 424 -10.01 -13.57 -4.28
N LYS A 425 -9.22 -13.65 -3.19
CA LYS A 425 -8.89 -14.92 -2.55
C LYS A 425 -10.12 -15.58 -1.90
N ALA A 426 -10.92 -14.80 -1.18
CA ALA A 426 -12.19 -15.26 -0.62
C ALA A 426 -13.15 -15.70 -1.72
N CYS A 427 -13.20 -14.98 -2.85
CA CYS A 427 -13.99 -15.40 -4.02
C CYS A 427 -13.56 -16.78 -4.55
N ARG A 428 -12.25 -17.00 -4.73
CA ARG A 428 -11.70 -18.30 -5.17
C ARG A 428 -12.05 -19.42 -4.19
N GLN A 429 -11.97 -19.14 -2.90
CA GLN A 429 -12.27 -20.11 -1.85
C GLN A 429 -13.76 -20.46 -1.78
N VAL A 430 -14.65 -19.47 -1.85
CA VAL A 430 -16.10 -19.71 -1.89
C VAL A 430 -16.48 -20.46 -3.16
N ARG A 431 -15.87 -20.12 -4.31
CA ARG A 431 -16.05 -20.85 -5.57
C ARG A 431 -15.62 -22.32 -5.45
N GLU A 432 -14.43 -22.57 -4.89
CA GLU A 432 -13.90 -23.91 -4.64
C GLU A 432 -14.83 -24.71 -3.71
N TYR A 433 -15.33 -24.07 -2.64
CA TYR A 433 -16.26 -24.69 -1.71
C TYR A 433 -17.58 -25.07 -2.38
N LEU A 434 -18.23 -24.14 -3.10
CA LEU A 434 -19.51 -24.40 -3.77
C LEU A 434 -19.39 -25.49 -4.85
N HIS A 435 -18.24 -25.60 -5.51
CA HIS A 435 -17.99 -26.68 -6.47
C HIS A 435 -17.82 -28.05 -5.78
N THR A 436 -17.24 -28.08 -4.58
CA THR A 436 -16.86 -29.34 -3.90
C THR A 436 -17.81 -29.76 -2.78
N MET A 437 -18.83 -28.96 -2.45
CA MET A 437 -19.66 -29.14 -1.26
C MET A 437 -20.40 -30.48 -1.17
N TYR A 438 -20.75 -31.09 -2.31
CA TYR A 438 -21.45 -32.38 -2.35
C TYR A 438 -20.51 -33.58 -2.58
N VAL A 439 -19.21 -33.34 -2.72
CA VAL A 439 -18.22 -34.40 -2.95
C VAL A 439 -17.81 -35.00 -1.61
N ARG A 440 -18.36 -36.18 -1.27
CA ARG A 440 -17.96 -36.92 -0.07
C ARG A 440 -16.76 -37.83 -0.31
N VAL A 441 -15.81 -37.79 0.61
CA VAL A 441 -14.73 -38.77 0.68
C VAL A 441 -15.28 -40.04 1.34
N TYR A 442 -15.65 -41.04 0.54
CA TYR A 442 -15.88 -42.38 1.07
C TYR A 442 -14.56 -42.91 1.63
N ALA A 443 -14.34 -42.74 2.93
CA ALA A 443 -13.35 -43.54 3.64
C ALA A 443 -13.80 -44.99 3.48
N ALA A 444 -13.02 -45.80 2.78
CA ALA A 444 -13.21 -47.23 2.70
C ALA A 444 -13.06 -47.83 4.12
N LYS A 445 -14.14 -47.77 4.91
CA LYS A 445 -14.34 -48.68 6.02
C LYS A 445 -14.78 -50.00 5.39
N GLU A 446 -13.80 -50.84 5.08
CA GLU A 446 -14.02 -52.28 5.02
C GLU A 446 -14.43 -52.75 6.43
N ASP A 447 -15.70 -52.58 6.77
CA ASP A 447 -16.36 -53.42 7.76
C ASP A 447 -17.64 -53.94 7.10
N GLN A 448 -17.47 -55.06 6.41
CA GLN A 448 -18.58 -55.93 6.01
C GLN A 448 -19.24 -56.48 7.29
N SER A 449 -20.16 -55.73 7.88
CA SER A 449 -21.27 -56.34 8.61
C SER A 449 -22.45 -55.37 8.78
N ARG A 450 -23.46 -55.60 7.93
CA ARG A 450 -24.91 -55.43 8.18
C ARG A 450 -25.37 -54.04 8.64
N VAL A 451 -25.98 -53.28 7.73
CA VAL A 451 -27.45 -53.10 7.65
C VAL A 451 -27.78 -52.76 6.19
N GLU A 452 -28.69 -53.52 5.58
CA GLU A 452 -29.40 -53.13 4.36
C GLU A 452 -30.37 -52.01 4.74
N ASP A 453 -29.93 -50.74 4.63
CA ASP A 453 -30.84 -49.62 4.54
C ASP A 453 -30.67 -49.00 3.15
N SER A 454 -31.81 -48.79 2.50
CA SER A 454 -31.99 -48.34 1.12
C SER A 454 -31.11 -47.14 0.74
N PRO A 455 -30.52 -47.10 -0.47
CA PRO A 455 -29.59 -46.03 -0.88
C PRO A 455 -30.24 -44.70 -1.27
N GLU A 456 -31.54 -44.48 -0.98
CA GLU A 456 -32.30 -43.34 -1.53
C GLU A 456 -32.70 -42.24 -0.52
N ASP A 457 -32.46 -42.38 0.80
CA ASP A 457 -33.01 -41.45 1.81
C ASP A 457 -32.02 -40.91 2.86
N MET A 458 -30.75 -40.67 2.52
CA MET A 458 -29.90 -39.76 3.32
C MET A 458 -29.55 -38.53 2.49
N GLU A 459 -30.30 -37.44 2.70
CA GLU A 459 -30.04 -36.12 2.13
C GLU A 459 -28.54 -35.80 2.18
N SER A 460 -27.97 -35.45 1.03
CA SER A 460 -26.56 -35.12 0.87
C SER A 460 -26.24 -33.84 1.63
N CYS A 461 -25.88 -33.95 2.92
CA CYS A 461 -25.46 -32.78 3.70
C CYS A 461 -24.17 -32.19 3.09
N PRO A 462 -24.13 -30.86 2.85
CA PRO A 462 -22.96 -30.16 2.32
C PRO A 462 -21.79 -30.24 3.31
N SER A 463 -20.57 -30.44 2.81
CA SER A 463 -19.35 -30.56 3.62
C SER A 463 -18.13 -29.97 2.91
N ALA A 464 -17.28 -29.23 3.64
CA ALA A 464 -16.02 -28.68 3.15
C ALA A 464 -14.84 -29.65 3.32
N GLU A 465 -15.09 -30.86 3.83
CA GLU A 465 -14.06 -31.81 4.23
C GLU A 465 -13.11 -32.17 3.07
N PHE A 466 -13.64 -32.32 1.85
CA PHE A 466 -12.85 -32.65 0.66
C PHE A 466 -11.79 -31.58 0.37
N MET A 467 -12.23 -30.31 0.25
CA MET A 467 -11.35 -29.16 0.05
C MET A 467 -10.28 -29.06 1.16
N MET A 468 -10.71 -29.21 2.41
CA MET A 468 -9.83 -29.05 3.58
C MET A 468 -8.80 -30.17 3.69
N ARG A 469 -9.14 -31.41 3.34
CA ARG A 469 -8.19 -32.54 3.29
C ARG A 469 -7.13 -32.33 2.20
N ARG A 470 -7.54 -31.86 1.02
CA ARG A 470 -6.61 -31.49 -0.06
C ARG A 470 -5.61 -30.44 0.40
N LYS A 471 -6.11 -29.33 0.95
CA LYS A 471 -5.26 -28.25 1.50
C LYS A 471 -4.35 -28.72 2.63
N LEU A 472 -4.82 -29.63 3.49
CA LEU A 472 -3.99 -30.19 4.57
C LEU A 472 -2.82 -31.00 4.01
N ARG A 473 -3.03 -31.79 2.96
CA ARG A 473 -1.97 -32.54 2.29
C ARG A 473 -0.91 -31.59 1.72
N ASP A 474 -1.34 -30.52 1.06
CA ASP A 474 -0.46 -29.49 0.51
C ASP A 474 0.30 -28.71 1.60
N TYR A 475 -0.35 -28.46 2.74
CA TYR A 475 0.31 -27.84 3.89
C TYR A 475 1.37 -28.75 4.51
N ILE A 476 1.09 -30.05 4.64
CA ILE A 476 2.05 -31.03 5.19
C ILE A 476 3.25 -31.20 4.26
N SER A 477 3.03 -31.31 2.95
CA SER A 477 4.12 -31.38 1.97
C SER A 477 4.96 -30.10 2.01
N TRP A 478 4.29 -28.94 2.01
CA TRP A 478 4.95 -27.64 2.16
C TRP A 478 5.76 -27.53 3.47
N LYS A 479 5.21 -27.96 4.61
CA LYS A 479 5.91 -27.91 5.92
C LYS A 479 7.17 -28.77 5.91
N ARG A 480 7.13 -29.94 5.26
CA ARG A 480 8.29 -30.81 5.06
C ARG A 480 9.36 -30.12 4.21
N ASP A 481 8.97 -29.53 3.09
CA ASP A 481 9.92 -28.89 2.17
C ASP A 481 10.48 -27.59 2.76
N PHE A 482 9.66 -26.83 3.47
CA PHE A 482 10.06 -25.65 4.21
C PHE A 482 11.10 -25.96 5.29
N ALA A 483 10.94 -27.06 6.03
CA ALA A 483 11.92 -27.49 7.01
C ALA A 483 13.29 -27.85 6.38
N LYS A 484 13.28 -28.49 5.20
CA LYS A 484 14.52 -28.77 4.44
C LYS A 484 15.20 -27.47 4.00
N VAL A 485 14.45 -26.55 3.41
CA VAL A 485 14.95 -25.23 2.95
C VAL A 485 15.54 -24.44 4.10
N ARG A 486 14.86 -24.39 5.24
CA ARG A 486 15.36 -23.71 6.44
C ARG A 486 16.68 -24.32 6.93
N ASN A 487 16.77 -25.65 6.97
CA ASN A 487 17.99 -26.33 7.38
C ASN A 487 19.14 -26.11 6.40
N SER A 488 18.87 -26.07 5.09
CA SER A 488 19.86 -25.74 4.05
C SER A 488 20.36 -24.29 4.19
N LEU A 489 19.46 -23.31 4.29
CA LEU A 489 19.82 -21.88 4.36
C LEU A 489 20.54 -21.49 5.66
N TYR A 490 20.08 -22.00 6.81
CA TYR A 490 20.62 -21.60 8.12
C TYR A 490 21.62 -22.61 8.72
N GLY A 491 21.55 -23.89 8.33
CA GLY A 491 22.47 -24.93 8.80
C GLY A 491 23.88 -24.83 8.22
N ILE A 492 24.04 -24.25 7.02
CA ILE A 492 25.35 -23.97 6.42
C ILE A 492 26.12 -22.91 7.23
N ASN A 493 25.44 -21.87 7.71
CA ASN A 493 26.06 -20.81 8.51
C ASN A 493 26.53 -21.30 9.89
N ALA A 494 25.82 -22.25 10.50
CA ALA A 494 26.23 -22.84 11.78
C ALA A 494 27.49 -23.73 11.68
N LYS A 495 27.77 -24.31 10.50
CA LYS A 495 29.00 -25.08 10.24
C LYS A 495 30.19 -24.19 9.91
N GLN A 496 29.98 -22.97 9.38
CA GLN A 496 31.05 -22.00 9.11
C GLN A 496 31.51 -21.22 10.35
N SER A 497 30.73 -21.20 11.43
CA SER A 497 31.13 -20.62 12.72
C SER A 497 31.91 -21.61 13.60
N GLN A 498 32.99 -22.21 13.08
CA GLN A 498 34.09 -22.60 13.95
C GLN A 498 35.04 -21.41 14.06
N PRO A 499 35.50 -21.03 15.27
CA PRO A 499 36.46 -19.95 15.40
C PRO A 499 37.74 -20.36 14.66
N ILE A 500 38.08 -19.62 13.61
CA ILE A 500 39.39 -19.70 12.98
C ILE A 500 40.39 -19.26 14.05
N GLU A 501 41.10 -20.23 14.64
CA GLU A 501 42.25 -19.95 15.49
C GLU A 501 43.28 -19.16 14.68
N VAL A 502 43.39 -17.86 14.95
CA VAL A 502 44.46 -17.03 14.41
C VAL A 502 45.76 -17.47 15.10
N PRO A 503 46.79 -17.97 14.38
CA PRO A 503 48.01 -18.42 15.01
C PRO A 503 48.77 -17.23 15.57
N GLY A 504 48.93 -17.19 16.90
CA GLY A 504 49.86 -16.29 17.56
C GLY A 504 49.27 -15.47 18.71
N TYR A 505 48.84 -16.13 19.79
CA TYR A 505 48.98 -15.61 21.17
C TYR A 505 48.77 -16.79 22.12
N THR A 506 49.87 -17.40 22.55
CA THR A 506 49.86 -18.49 23.55
C THR A 506 49.92 -17.91 24.94
N SER A 507 49.04 -18.35 25.83
CA SER A 507 49.34 -18.42 27.27
C SER A 507 48.72 -19.69 27.83
N ALA A 508 49.62 -20.51 28.36
CA ALA A 508 49.40 -21.87 28.80
C ALA A 508 48.53 -21.94 30.07
N THR A 509 47.70 -22.98 30.16
CA THR A 509 47.72 -23.97 31.27
C THR A 509 46.71 -25.09 30.99
N LYS A 510 47.23 -26.33 30.98
CA LYS A 510 46.51 -27.58 30.75
C LYS A 510 45.88 -28.14 32.02
N ASP A 511 44.77 -28.86 31.81
CA ASP A 511 44.32 -30.10 32.48
C ASP A 511 44.29 -30.16 34.01
N ARG A 512 43.08 -30.11 34.59
CA ARG A 512 42.74 -30.87 35.81
C ARG A 512 41.30 -31.42 35.75
N LYS A 513 41.20 -32.76 35.80
CA LYS A 513 40.00 -33.51 36.18
C LYS A 513 39.66 -33.26 37.65
N PRO A 514 38.38 -33.18 38.08
CA PRO A 514 38.06 -33.03 39.49
C PRO A 514 38.03 -34.39 40.22
N GLU A 515 38.91 -34.56 41.19
CA GLU A 515 38.87 -35.65 42.18
C GLU A 515 37.83 -35.40 43.29
N ARG A 516 37.27 -36.50 43.79
CA ARG A 516 36.33 -36.58 44.92
C ARG A 516 36.99 -36.19 46.26
N ALA A 517 36.31 -35.38 47.07
CA ALA A 517 36.71 -35.09 48.45
C ALA A 517 36.18 -36.15 49.47
N PRO A 518 36.91 -36.41 50.59
CA PRO A 518 36.67 -37.57 51.46
C PRO A 518 35.64 -37.36 52.59
N ARG A 519 35.17 -38.49 53.13
CA ARG A 519 34.12 -38.65 54.16
C ARG A 519 34.62 -38.37 55.59
N ASN A 520 33.73 -37.77 56.39
CA ASN A 520 33.59 -37.78 57.86
C ASN A 520 34.45 -36.85 58.74
N LYS A 521 33.80 -35.83 59.35
CA LYS A 521 33.75 -35.67 60.83
C LYS A 521 32.55 -34.80 61.32
N ARG A 522 31.83 -35.40 62.28
CA ARG A 522 30.67 -35.07 63.12
C ARG A 522 30.28 -33.60 63.43
N ARG A 523 29.01 -33.28 63.13
CA ARG A 523 27.88 -32.84 64.00
C ARG A 523 28.16 -31.88 65.17
N ARG A 524 27.58 -30.66 65.09
CA ARG A 524 26.75 -30.09 66.17
C ARG A 524 25.57 -29.30 65.57
N VAL A 525 24.39 -29.54 66.15
CA VAL A 525 23.06 -29.11 65.70
C VAL A 525 22.62 -27.90 66.51
N ARG A 526 22.08 -26.85 65.86
CA ARG A 526 20.83 -26.15 66.22
C ARG A 526 20.61 -24.92 65.32
N GLY A 527 19.42 -24.80 64.74
CA GLY A 527 18.97 -23.63 63.98
C GLY A 527 18.35 -24.00 62.64
N SER A 528 17.10 -24.44 62.66
CA SER A 528 16.29 -24.75 61.49
C SER A 528 15.95 -23.47 60.71
N SER A 529 16.57 -23.30 59.54
CA SER A 529 16.01 -22.49 58.45
C SER A 529 16.10 -23.33 57.18
N THR A 530 14.96 -23.61 56.58
CA THR A 530 14.79 -24.39 55.36
C THR A 530 15.38 -23.61 54.18
N ALA A 531 16.65 -23.86 53.88
CA ALA A 531 17.24 -23.52 52.59
C ALA A 531 16.69 -24.49 51.54
N ALA A 532 15.72 -24.02 50.75
CA ALA A 532 15.32 -24.67 49.52
C ALA A 532 16.54 -24.72 48.57
N SER A 533 16.73 -25.89 47.95
CA SER A 533 17.66 -26.08 46.85
C SER A 533 17.26 -25.19 45.67
N ASN A 534 17.91 -24.04 45.53
CA ASN A 534 17.91 -23.30 44.27
C ASN A 534 18.78 -24.08 43.27
N SER A 535 18.17 -25.07 42.63
CA SER A 535 18.48 -25.39 41.24
C SER A 535 18.47 -24.07 40.48
N GLY A 536 19.61 -23.68 39.90
CA GLY A 536 19.67 -22.47 39.10
C GLY A 536 18.56 -22.49 38.06
N ARG A 537 17.56 -21.61 38.23
CA ARG A 537 16.61 -21.30 37.18
C ARG A 537 17.42 -20.73 36.02
N ALA A 538 17.50 -21.49 34.93
CA ALA A 538 17.84 -20.92 33.64
C ALA A 538 16.91 -19.72 33.38
N PRO A 539 17.42 -18.59 32.86
CA PRO A 539 16.56 -17.47 32.53
C PRO A 539 15.57 -17.92 31.44
N ASN A 540 14.27 -17.76 31.72
CA ASN A 540 13.12 -18.04 30.86
C ASN A 540 13.48 -18.24 29.37
N SER A 541 13.55 -19.51 28.96
CA SER A 541 13.54 -19.92 27.56
C SER A 541 12.11 -19.86 27.04
N THR A 542 11.58 -18.65 26.81
CA THR A 542 10.36 -18.48 26.02
C THR A 542 10.71 -18.55 24.53
N VAL A 543 9.93 -19.38 23.82
CA VAL A 543 10.03 -19.81 22.41
C VAL A 543 11.37 -20.49 22.05
N GLN A 544 11.67 -21.62 22.70
CA GLN A 544 12.26 -22.70 21.91
C GLN A 544 11.11 -23.27 21.10
N GLU A 545 11.28 -23.37 19.78
CA GLU A 545 10.46 -24.27 19.00
C GLU A 545 10.42 -25.61 19.76
N GLU A 546 9.26 -26.02 20.27
CA GLU A 546 8.95 -27.43 20.18
C GLU A 546 8.93 -27.71 18.68
N THR A 547 10.11 -27.98 18.13
CA THR A 547 10.26 -28.48 16.77
C THR A 547 9.51 -29.79 16.79
N ASP A 548 8.27 -29.77 16.30
CA ASP A 548 7.55 -30.98 15.92
C ASP A 548 8.56 -31.82 15.10
N ASP A 549 9.00 -32.95 15.63
CA ASP A 549 10.00 -33.79 14.96
C ASP A 549 9.45 -34.17 13.58
N THR A 550 10.06 -33.60 12.53
CA THR A 550 9.62 -33.69 11.12
C THR A 550 9.54 -35.12 10.59
N THR A 551 10.18 -36.07 11.28
CA THR A 551 10.16 -37.51 11.03
C THR A 551 8.83 -38.18 11.39
N GLN A 552 8.04 -37.59 12.29
CA GLN A 552 6.75 -38.13 12.73
C GLN A 552 5.60 -37.59 11.86
N VAL A 553 5.74 -36.38 11.33
CA VAL A 553 4.83 -35.81 10.32
C VAL A 553 4.91 -36.58 8.99
N SER A 554 6.06 -37.22 8.70
CA SER A 554 6.25 -38.07 7.51
C SER A 554 5.46 -39.38 7.60
N THR A 555 5.26 -39.92 8.81
CA THR A 555 4.45 -41.14 9.02
C THR A 555 2.94 -40.87 8.86
N LEU A 556 2.50 -39.60 8.84
CA LEU A 556 1.11 -39.19 8.64
C LEU A 556 0.67 -39.23 7.17
N LEU A 557 1.59 -39.00 6.23
CA LEU A 557 1.35 -39.00 4.78
C LEU A 557 1.01 -40.40 4.24
N ASP A 558 1.60 -41.44 4.84
CA ASP A 558 1.52 -42.81 4.30
C ASP A 558 0.26 -43.59 4.76
N GLY A 559 -0.44 -43.15 5.82
CA GLY A 559 -1.49 -43.93 6.48
C GLY A 559 -2.94 -43.41 6.38
N ALA A 560 -3.18 -42.09 6.43
CA ALA A 560 -4.53 -41.53 6.65
C ALA A 560 -5.07 -40.60 5.54
N LEU A 561 -4.23 -40.16 4.60
CA LEU A 561 -4.54 -39.11 3.62
C LEU A 561 -4.12 -39.49 2.18
N GLN A 562 -4.24 -40.77 1.79
CA GLN A 562 -4.05 -41.15 0.38
C GLN A 562 -5.11 -40.48 -0.50
N PRO A 563 -4.77 -40.02 -1.73
CA PRO A 563 -5.75 -39.48 -2.65
C PRO A 563 -6.83 -40.51 -2.93
N THR A 564 -8.09 -40.17 -2.68
CA THR A 564 -9.19 -41.06 -3.09
C THR A 564 -9.38 -41.00 -4.61
N LYS A 565 -9.88 -42.07 -5.23
CA LYS A 565 -10.12 -42.14 -6.69
C LYS A 565 -10.86 -40.93 -7.29
N PRO A 566 -11.87 -40.30 -6.63
CA PRO A 566 -12.44 -39.03 -7.12
C PRO A 566 -11.48 -37.83 -7.04
N GLU A 567 -10.53 -37.79 -6.09
CA GLU A 567 -9.51 -36.73 -5.97
C GLU A 567 -8.46 -36.78 -7.10
N GLU A 568 -8.24 -37.94 -7.72
CA GLU A 568 -7.36 -38.08 -8.88
C GLU A 568 -8.05 -37.69 -10.19
N ALA A 569 -9.38 -37.83 -10.25
CA ALA A 569 -10.19 -37.50 -11.43
C ALA A 569 -10.50 -35.99 -11.56
N GLU A 570 -10.67 -35.27 -10.45
CA GLU A 570 -10.92 -33.81 -10.45
C GLU A 570 -9.65 -32.94 -10.59
N LYS A 571 -8.47 -33.54 -10.71
CA LYS A 571 -7.19 -32.80 -10.72
C LYS A 571 -6.93 -31.98 -12.00
N GLU A 572 -7.77 -32.06 -13.02
CA GLU A 572 -7.56 -31.35 -14.29
C GLU A 572 -8.56 -30.23 -14.59
N ASP A 573 -9.74 -30.16 -13.94
CA ASP A 573 -10.76 -29.15 -14.27
C ASP A 573 -10.81 -27.93 -13.35
N THR A 574 -9.98 -27.85 -12.31
CA THR A 574 -9.66 -26.55 -11.69
C THR A 574 -8.67 -25.76 -12.55
N VAL A 575 -9.02 -25.55 -13.83
CA VAL A 575 -8.48 -24.41 -14.57
C VAL A 575 -9.08 -23.19 -13.88
N VAL A 576 -8.36 -22.67 -12.88
CA VAL A 576 -8.43 -21.25 -12.57
C VAL A 576 -7.98 -20.59 -13.86
N ASP A 577 -8.93 -20.23 -14.71
CA ASP A 577 -8.64 -19.40 -15.86
C ASP A 577 -8.13 -18.06 -15.33
N GLU A 578 -6.81 -17.93 -15.26
CA GLU A 578 -6.12 -16.69 -14.98
C GLU A 578 -6.27 -15.72 -16.17
N LEU A 579 -7.43 -15.60 -16.83
CA LEU A 579 -7.69 -14.62 -17.91
C LEU A 579 -6.59 -14.53 -18.99
N HIS A 580 -5.75 -15.55 -19.15
CA HIS A 580 -4.57 -15.48 -20.02
C HIS A 580 -4.92 -15.86 -21.46
N ASP A 581 -6.02 -16.61 -21.68
CA ASP A 581 -6.57 -16.97 -22.99
C ASP A 581 -8.05 -16.55 -23.09
N MET A 582 -8.31 -15.24 -23.11
CA MET A 582 -9.65 -14.68 -23.33
C MET A 582 -10.22 -14.96 -24.73
N ASP A 583 -9.39 -15.36 -25.70
CA ASP A 583 -9.80 -15.49 -27.10
C ASP A 583 -10.42 -16.85 -27.45
N ASP A 584 -10.21 -17.89 -26.61
CA ASP A 584 -10.53 -19.28 -26.98
C ASP A 584 -11.80 -19.86 -26.30
N TYR A 585 -12.32 -19.24 -25.22
CA TYR A 585 -13.51 -19.73 -24.50
C TYR A 585 -14.58 -18.63 -24.32
N TYR A 586 -15.43 -18.45 -25.34
CA TYR A 586 -16.68 -17.69 -25.20
C TYR A 586 -17.86 -18.66 -25.11
N GLU A 587 -18.46 -18.76 -23.93
CA GLU A 587 -19.75 -19.43 -23.74
C GLU A 587 -20.81 -18.41 -23.30
N LEU A 588 -21.95 -18.41 -23.99
CA LEU A 588 -23.12 -17.62 -23.58
C LEU A 588 -23.82 -18.36 -22.45
N LEU A 589 -23.59 -17.89 -21.22
CA LEU A 589 -24.29 -18.40 -20.04
C LEU A 589 -25.70 -17.81 -19.98
N ASP A 590 -26.68 -18.67 -19.66
CA ASP A 590 -28.03 -18.20 -19.39
C ASP A 590 -28.05 -17.44 -18.05
N MET A 591 -28.52 -16.19 -18.09
CA MET A 591 -28.62 -15.33 -16.90
C MET A 591 -29.74 -15.80 -15.96
N GLU A 592 -30.56 -16.78 -16.36
CA GLU A 592 -31.59 -17.34 -15.49
C GLU A 592 -31.05 -18.32 -14.43
N ASP A 593 -29.90 -18.96 -14.64
CA ASP A 593 -29.35 -20.00 -13.74
C ASP A 593 -27.89 -19.75 -13.36
N LEU A 594 -27.52 -18.47 -13.10
CA LEU A 594 -26.13 -18.07 -12.88
C LEU A 594 -25.85 -17.60 -11.44
N VAL A 595 -24.82 -18.19 -10.83
CA VAL A 595 -24.22 -17.72 -9.57
C VAL A 595 -22.93 -16.95 -9.88
N ILE A 596 -22.93 -15.65 -9.62
CA ILE A 596 -21.79 -14.77 -9.83
C ILE A 596 -21.12 -14.49 -8.48
N ILE A 597 -19.82 -14.80 -8.36
CA ILE A 597 -19.02 -14.49 -7.18
C ILE A 597 -18.03 -13.39 -7.56
N HIS A 598 -18.19 -12.22 -6.95
CA HIS A 598 -17.39 -11.03 -7.25
C HIS A 598 -16.79 -10.41 -5.98
N ALA A 599 -15.60 -9.81 -6.11
CA ALA A 599 -14.95 -9.09 -5.02
C ALA A 599 -15.35 -7.61 -5.08
N TYR A 600 -15.55 -6.93 -3.96
CA TYR A 600 -15.84 -5.49 -3.96
C TYR A 600 -14.75 -4.72 -4.73
N ASP A 601 -15.14 -4.03 -5.80
CA ASP A 601 -14.23 -3.24 -6.66
C ASP A 601 -14.58 -1.74 -6.65
N GLY A 602 -15.24 -1.28 -5.59
CA GLY A 602 -15.55 0.13 -5.43
C GLY A 602 -16.59 0.58 -6.46
N ASP A 603 -16.38 1.73 -7.11
CA ASP A 603 -17.42 2.32 -7.95
C ASP A 603 -17.77 1.48 -9.20
N MET A 604 -16.90 0.54 -9.60
CA MET A 604 -17.17 -0.41 -10.68
C MET A 604 -18.28 -1.42 -10.35
N ASP A 605 -18.56 -1.64 -9.06
CA ASP A 605 -19.64 -2.53 -8.62
C ASP A 605 -21.01 -2.10 -9.20
N GLU A 606 -21.17 -0.81 -9.53
CA GLU A 606 -22.39 -0.28 -10.13
C GLU A 606 -22.64 -0.84 -11.54
N HIS A 607 -21.59 -1.06 -12.35
CA HIS A 607 -21.74 -1.66 -13.68
C HIS A 607 -22.23 -3.10 -13.59
N ILE A 608 -21.70 -3.87 -12.64
CA ILE A 608 -22.10 -5.27 -12.42
C ILE A 608 -23.56 -5.35 -12.02
N LEU A 609 -24.03 -4.42 -11.17
CA LEU A 609 -25.45 -4.37 -10.80
C LEU A 609 -26.35 -4.07 -12.00
N GLU A 610 -25.94 -3.17 -12.90
CA GLU A 610 -26.71 -2.82 -14.11
C GLU A 610 -26.67 -3.90 -15.20
N GLU A 611 -25.55 -4.61 -15.34
CA GLU A 611 -25.34 -5.68 -16.31
C GLU A 611 -25.99 -6.99 -15.87
N ALA A 612 -25.67 -7.47 -14.65
CA ALA A 612 -26.15 -8.76 -14.15
C ALA A 612 -27.62 -8.72 -13.71
N ARG A 613 -28.13 -7.53 -13.35
CA ARG A 613 -29.50 -7.28 -12.83
C ARG A 613 -29.97 -8.31 -11.81
N PRO A 614 -29.23 -8.53 -10.70
CA PRO A 614 -29.52 -9.61 -9.78
C PRO A 614 -30.82 -9.43 -9.00
N ARG A 615 -31.58 -10.52 -8.85
CA ARG A 615 -32.72 -10.62 -7.92
C ARG A 615 -32.25 -10.85 -6.49
N TYR A 616 -31.22 -11.69 -6.31
CA TYR A 616 -30.67 -12.02 -5.00
C TYR A 616 -29.24 -11.52 -4.89
N ILE A 617 -28.95 -10.77 -3.83
CA ILE A 617 -27.61 -10.29 -3.50
C ILE A 617 -27.23 -10.86 -2.14
N VAL A 618 -26.14 -11.62 -2.08
CA VAL A 618 -25.59 -12.16 -0.84
C VAL A 618 -24.30 -11.40 -0.52
N MET A 619 -24.35 -10.58 0.50
CA MET A 619 -23.17 -9.90 1.04
C MET A 619 -22.48 -10.84 2.04
N TYR A 620 -21.41 -11.49 1.59
CA TYR A 620 -20.65 -12.43 2.42
C TYR A 620 -19.89 -11.72 3.56
N GLU A 621 -19.49 -10.47 3.31
CA GLU A 621 -18.84 -9.58 4.28
C GLU A 621 -19.49 -8.19 4.23
N PRO A 622 -19.58 -7.48 5.37
CA PRO A 622 -20.25 -6.20 5.44
C PRO A 622 -19.38 -5.09 4.84
N ASP A 623 -19.94 -4.37 3.88
CA ASP A 623 -19.37 -3.12 3.36
C ASP A 623 -20.42 -2.00 3.30
N ALA A 624 -20.11 -0.87 3.94
CA ALA A 624 -21.05 0.25 4.06
C ALA A 624 -21.26 0.98 2.72
N ALA A 625 -20.23 1.03 1.86
CA ALA A 625 -20.33 1.69 0.56
C ALA A 625 -21.21 0.88 -0.40
N PHE A 626 -21.01 -0.44 -0.46
CA PHE A 626 -21.82 -1.32 -1.30
C PHE A 626 -23.30 -1.36 -0.88
N ILE A 627 -23.62 -1.40 0.43
CA ILE A 627 -25.02 -1.31 0.91
C ILE A 627 -25.72 -0.08 0.32
N ARG A 628 -25.05 1.07 0.31
CA ARG A 628 -25.60 2.32 -0.25
C ARG A 628 -25.74 2.25 -1.76
N ARG A 629 -24.81 1.61 -2.47
CA ARG A 629 -24.94 1.39 -3.92
C ARG A 629 -26.15 0.53 -4.25
N VAL A 630 -26.40 -0.54 -3.49
CA VAL A 630 -27.59 -1.39 -3.67
C VAL A 630 -28.88 -0.59 -3.43
N GLU A 631 -28.91 0.29 -2.42
CA GLU A 631 -30.05 1.19 -2.19
C GLU A 631 -30.27 2.17 -3.34
N VAL A 632 -29.19 2.74 -3.89
CA VAL A 632 -29.24 3.63 -5.06
C VAL A 632 -29.75 2.89 -6.29
N TYR A 633 -29.18 1.72 -6.60
CA TYR A 633 -29.56 0.85 -7.73
C TYR A 633 -31.03 0.45 -7.69
N ARG A 634 -31.52 0.12 -6.49
CA ARG A 634 -32.92 -0.22 -6.27
C ARG A 634 -33.84 0.99 -6.40
N SER A 635 -33.44 2.13 -5.84
CA SER A 635 -34.25 3.34 -5.90
C SER A 635 -34.32 3.90 -7.32
N SER A 636 -33.28 3.68 -8.15
CA SER A 636 -33.30 4.03 -9.57
C SER A 636 -34.20 3.12 -10.41
N HIS A 637 -34.46 1.88 -9.97
CA HIS A 637 -35.26 0.89 -10.68
C HIS A 637 -36.44 0.39 -9.83
N THR A 638 -37.58 1.08 -9.91
CA THR A 638 -38.78 0.74 -9.11
C THR A 638 -39.41 -0.61 -9.45
N ASP A 639 -39.14 -1.11 -10.65
CA ASP A 639 -39.76 -2.32 -11.22
C ASP A 639 -38.96 -3.60 -10.91
N ARG A 640 -37.83 -3.47 -10.21
CA ARG A 640 -36.97 -4.59 -9.80
C ARG A 640 -37.16 -4.89 -8.31
N ASN A 641 -37.50 -6.14 -7.98
CA ASN A 641 -37.51 -6.61 -6.60
C ASN A 641 -36.17 -7.31 -6.28
N VAL A 642 -35.36 -6.67 -5.44
CA VAL A 642 -34.05 -7.19 -4.99
C VAL A 642 -34.14 -7.61 -3.53
N ARG A 643 -33.73 -8.84 -3.23
CA ARG A 643 -33.62 -9.39 -1.87
C ARG A 643 -32.14 -9.44 -1.48
N VAL A 644 -31.81 -8.90 -0.31
CA VAL A 644 -30.41 -8.76 0.12
C VAL A 644 -30.19 -9.57 1.40
N TYR A 645 -29.26 -10.51 1.34
CA TYR A 645 -28.78 -11.26 2.50
C TYR A 645 -27.50 -10.63 3.01
N PHE A 646 -27.48 -10.26 4.29
CA PHE A 646 -26.38 -9.58 4.94
C PHE A 646 -25.77 -10.49 6.01
N MET A 647 -24.58 -11.03 5.75
CA MET A 647 -23.89 -11.95 6.66
C MET A 647 -22.77 -11.25 7.40
N TYR A 648 -22.70 -11.43 8.72
CA TYR A 648 -21.59 -10.93 9.54
C TYR A 648 -21.34 -11.84 10.75
N TYR A 649 -20.10 -11.89 11.24
CA TYR A 649 -19.81 -12.57 12.49
C TYR A 649 -20.19 -11.72 13.71
N GLY A 650 -21.09 -12.21 14.56
CA GLY A 650 -21.50 -11.52 15.80
C GLY A 650 -20.37 -11.48 16.83
N GLY A 651 -20.18 -10.33 17.49
CA GLY A 651 -19.14 -10.13 18.52
C GLY A 651 -17.71 -10.22 17.98
N SER A 652 -17.53 -10.05 16.67
CA SER A 652 -16.25 -10.17 15.98
C SER A 652 -15.59 -8.83 15.67
N VAL A 653 -14.33 -8.88 15.26
CA VAL A 653 -13.60 -7.72 14.72
C VAL A 653 -14.24 -7.15 13.45
N GLU A 654 -14.89 -7.98 12.63
CA GLU A 654 -15.57 -7.57 11.40
C GLU A 654 -16.76 -6.64 11.71
N GLU A 655 -17.62 -7.03 12.64
CA GLU A 655 -18.76 -6.22 13.10
C GLU A 655 -18.28 -4.89 13.70
N GLN A 656 -17.28 -4.95 14.60
CA GLN A 656 -16.74 -3.75 15.22
C GLN A 656 -16.11 -2.81 14.19
N ARG A 657 -15.41 -3.35 13.18
CA ARG A 657 -14.85 -2.57 12.07
C ARG A 657 -15.96 -1.86 11.29
N TYR A 658 -17.01 -2.57 10.91
CA TYR A 658 -18.16 -2.01 10.21
C TYR A 658 -18.83 -0.88 11.02
N LEU A 659 -19.17 -1.15 12.29
CA LEU A 659 -19.80 -0.16 13.17
C LEU A 659 -18.91 1.06 13.41
N SER A 660 -17.60 0.86 13.58
CA SER A 660 -16.65 1.97 13.78
C SER A 660 -16.52 2.85 12.54
N ALA A 661 -16.53 2.27 11.33
CA ALA A 661 -16.50 3.03 10.08
C ALA A 661 -17.75 3.90 9.93
N VAL A 662 -18.94 3.32 10.15
CA VAL A 662 -20.21 4.06 10.09
C VAL A 662 -20.28 5.17 11.14
N ARG A 663 -19.82 4.91 12.37
CA ARG A 663 -19.74 5.92 13.44
C ARG A 663 -18.79 7.06 13.07
N ARG A 664 -17.58 6.74 12.57
CA ARG A 664 -16.59 7.76 12.20
C ARG A 664 -17.10 8.65 11.07
N GLU A 665 -17.73 8.07 10.06
CA GLU A 665 -18.33 8.83 8.96
C GLU A 665 -19.44 9.77 9.46
N LYS A 666 -20.34 9.26 10.32
CA LYS A 666 -21.39 10.07 10.95
C LYS A 666 -20.80 11.22 11.76
N ASP A 667 -19.80 10.93 12.58
CA ASP A 667 -19.12 11.94 13.40
C ASP A 667 -18.40 12.96 12.52
N ALA A 668 -17.81 12.52 11.40
CA ALA A 668 -17.13 13.38 10.45
C ALA A 668 -18.10 14.38 9.82
N PHE A 669 -19.22 13.90 9.25
CA PHE A 669 -20.25 14.79 8.72
C PHE A 669 -20.85 15.70 9.77
N THR A 670 -21.07 15.22 11.00
CA THR A 670 -21.60 16.04 12.09
C THR A 670 -20.64 17.18 12.45
N LYS A 671 -19.32 16.90 12.49
CA LYS A 671 -18.30 17.94 12.68
C LYS A 671 -18.28 18.94 11.52
N LEU A 672 -18.35 18.47 10.28
CA LEU A 672 -18.38 19.33 9.09
C LEU A 672 -19.62 20.24 9.04
N ILE A 673 -20.79 19.73 9.42
CA ILE A 673 -22.03 20.51 9.48
C ILE A 673 -21.91 21.58 10.58
N LYS A 674 -21.37 21.23 11.76
CA LYS A 674 -21.12 22.18 12.85
C LYS A 674 -20.12 23.25 12.43
N GLU A 675 -19.01 22.86 11.80
CA GLU A 675 -18.02 23.81 11.29
C GLU A 675 -18.65 24.74 10.26
N LYS A 676 -19.35 24.19 9.25
CA LYS A 676 -20.09 24.96 8.24
C LYS A 676 -21.10 25.93 8.84
N GLY A 677 -21.81 25.54 9.91
CA GLY A 677 -22.74 26.43 10.63
C GLY A 677 -22.03 27.51 11.46
N SER A 678 -20.84 27.22 11.98
CA SER A 678 -20.01 28.15 12.74
C SER A 678 -19.16 29.08 11.87
N MET A 679 -18.97 28.73 10.59
CA MET A 679 -18.32 29.58 9.60
C MET A 679 -19.20 30.81 9.37
N ALA A 680 -18.97 31.86 10.17
CA ALA A 680 -19.44 33.18 9.83
C ALA A 680 -18.87 33.52 8.45
N MET A 681 -19.73 33.88 7.49
CA MET A 681 -19.30 34.33 6.16
C MET A 681 -18.59 35.68 6.27
N SER A 682 -17.41 35.73 6.87
CA SER A 682 -16.47 36.85 6.82
C SER A 682 -15.37 36.52 5.83
N LEU A 683 -15.76 36.32 4.58
CA LEU A 683 -14.94 36.55 3.39
C LEU A 683 -15.79 37.40 2.45
N THR A 684 -16.24 38.55 2.94
CA THR A 684 -16.50 39.68 2.06
C THR A 684 -15.18 39.97 1.36
N HIS A 685 -15.03 39.44 0.15
CA HIS A 685 -14.23 40.11 -0.86
C HIS A 685 -14.88 41.49 -1.07
N ASP A 686 -14.49 42.44 -0.21
CA ASP A 686 -14.56 43.83 -0.58
C ASP A 686 -13.80 43.96 -1.89
N LYS A 687 -14.52 44.28 -2.96
CA LYS A 687 -14.01 44.32 -4.34
C LYS A 687 -12.85 45.31 -4.56
N ASN A 688 -12.35 45.96 -3.51
CA ASN A 688 -11.44 47.10 -3.63
C ASN A 688 -10.10 47.00 -2.88
N LEU A 689 -9.78 46.00 -2.06
CA LEU A 689 -8.45 45.88 -1.47
C LEU A 689 -8.01 44.41 -1.26
N GLU A 690 -6.95 44.04 -1.99
CA GLU A 690 -5.99 42.94 -1.77
C GLU A 690 -6.38 41.52 -2.24
N ASP A 691 -5.61 41.02 -3.21
CA ASP A 691 -5.69 39.68 -3.78
C ASP A 691 -5.42 38.62 -2.67
N PRO A 692 -6.14 37.48 -2.60
CA PRO A 692 -5.80 36.37 -1.69
C PRO A 692 -4.33 35.94 -1.79
N GLN A 693 -3.71 36.17 -2.95
CA GLN A 693 -2.29 36.01 -3.18
C GLN A 693 -1.48 37.01 -2.37
N GLU A 694 -1.86 38.29 -2.30
CA GLU A 694 -1.20 39.30 -1.47
C GLU A 694 -1.35 39.02 0.03
N GLN A 695 -2.49 38.48 0.48
CA GLN A 695 -2.65 38.05 1.88
C GLN A 695 -1.78 36.84 2.22
N PHE A 696 -1.68 35.85 1.32
CA PHE A 696 -0.73 34.74 1.47
C PHE A 696 0.73 35.24 1.45
N LEU A 697 1.07 36.09 0.47
CA LEU A 697 2.37 36.75 0.33
C LEU A 697 2.73 37.62 1.55
N ARG A 698 1.74 38.23 2.23
CA ARG A 698 1.95 39.01 3.48
C ARG A 698 2.06 38.15 4.73
N THR A 699 1.32 37.04 4.84
CA THR A 699 1.58 36.05 5.90
C THR A 699 2.96 35.40 5.78
N VAL A 700 3.57 35.44 4.59
CA VAL A 700 4.94 34.94 4.33
C VAL A 700 5.99 36.07 4.40
N ASN A 701 5.63 37.33 4.16
CA ASN A 701 6.50 38.50 4.29
C ASN A 701 6.20 39.36 5.54
N THR A 702 6.27 38.78 6.75
CA THR A 702 6.00 39.54 7.99
C THR A 702 7.15 40.48 8.44
N ARG A 703 8.11 40.84 7.57
CA ARG A 703 9.29 41.61 7.98
C ARG A 703 9.77 42.73 7.05
N ILE A 704 8.85 43.43 6.38
CA ILE A 704 9.17 44.70 5.70
C ILE A 704 8.47 45.86 6.41
N ALA A 705 9.01 46.21 7.58
CA ALA A 705 8.80 47.51 8.22
C ALA A 705 10.05 48.36 7.96
N GLY A 706 10.04 49.11 6.87
CA GLY A 706 11.14 50.00 6.50
C GLY A 706 11.04 50.43 5.04
N GLY A 707 10.48 51.62 4.81
CA GLY A 707 10.19 52.16 3.48
C GLY A 707 11.41 52.40 2.60
N GLY A 708 11.84 51.36 1.88
CA GLY A 708 12.72 51.45 0.72
C GLY A 708 11.96 51.06 -0.55
N ARG A 709 11.73 52.02 -1.44
CA ARG A 709 11.33 51.74 -2.82
C ARG A 709 12.45 50.94 -3.50
N LEU A 710 12.28 49.63 -3.67
CA LEU A 710 13.18 48.82 -4.50
C LEU A 710 12.80 49.00 -5.98
N ALA A 711 13.85 49.12 -6.79
CA ALA A 711 13.83 49.54 -8.19
C ALA A 711 12.96 48.61 -9.08
N ALA A 712 12.00 49.22 -9.77
CA ALA A 712 11.07 48.60 -10.70
C ALA A 712 11.68 48.29 -12.08
N THR A 713 12.87 47.68 -12.14
CA THR A 713 13.55 47.37 -13.42
C THR A 713 14.15 45.97 -13.56
N ALA A 714 14.04 45.08 -12.57
CA ALA A 714 14.49 43.69 -12.73
C ALA A 714 13.32 42.78 -13.13
N ALA A 715 13.46 42.02 -14.21
CA ALA A 715 12.57 40.92 -14.54
C ALA A 715 12.45 39.96 -13.33
N PRO A 716 11.30 39.29 -13.12
CA PRO A 716 11.15 38.37 -12.01
C PRO A 716 12.18 37.21 -12.14
N PRO A 717 12.81 36.79 -11.03
CA PRO A 717 13.89 35.80 -11.08
C PRO A 717 13.38 34.46 -11.63
N THR A 718 14.12 33.87 -12.59
CA THR A 718 13.76 32.62 -13.27
C THR A 718 14.54 31.39 -12.78
N VAL A 719 13.88 30.32 -12.35
CA VAL A 719 14.55 29.09 -11.90
C VAL A 719 14.18 27.95 -12.85
N VAL A 720 15.20 27.26 -13.38
CA VAL A 720 14.97 26.05 -14.18
C VAL A 720 14.87 24.88 -13.21
N VAL A 721 13.78 24.12 -13.30
CA VAL A 721 13.43 23.03 -12.37
C VAL A 721 13.29 21.73 -13.14
N ASP A 722 13.87 20.65 -12.62
CA ASP A 722 13.67 19.32 -13.16
C ASP A 722 12.18 18.90 -13.07
N VAL A 723 11.62 18.36 -14.15
CA VAL A 723 10.21 17.91 -14.19
C VAL A 723 9.88 16.85 -13.12
N ARG A 724 10.86 16.06 -12.64
CA ARG A 724 10.71 15.07 -11.56
C ARG A 724 10.55 15.71 -10.18
N GLU A 725 11.09 16.91 -10.02
CA GLU A 725 11.17 17.60 -8.74
C GLU A 725 9.87 18.35 -8.39
N PHE A 726 8.93 18.49 -9.33
CA PHE A 726 7.56 18.97 -9.05
C PHE A 726 6.78 18.08 -8.07
N ARG A 727 7.25 16.87 -7.75
CA ARG A 727 6.70 16.06 -6.66
C ARG A 727 6.94 16.69 -5.28
N SER A 728 7.92 17.57 -5.17
CA SER A 728 8.28 18.20 -3.91
C SER A 728 7.48 19.49 -3.67
N PRO A 729 7.28 19.87 -2.40
CA PRO A 729 6.53 21.08 -2.05
C PRO A 729 7.27 22.36 -2.44
N LEU A 730 8.59 22.28 -2.73
CA LEU A 730 9.44 23.44 -2.94
C LEU A 730 9.06 24.22 -4.19
N ALA A 731 8.75 23.55 -5.31
CA ALA A 731 8.32 24.23 -6.54
C ALA A 731 7.08 25.12 -6.30
N SER A 732 6.06 24.61 -5.61
CA SER A 732 4.86 25.39 -5.26
C SER A 732 5.18 26.63 -4.41
N LEU A 733 6.19 26.53 -3.54
CA LEU A 733 6.63 27.63 -2.69
C LEU A 733 7.52 28.64 -3.40
N LEU A 734 8.40 28.22 -4.31
CA LEU A 734 9.24 29.13 -5.12
C LEU A 734 8.36 30.03 -5.99
N HIS A 735 7.36 29.46 -6.64
CA HIS A 735 6.36 30.25 -7.35
C HIS A 735 5.57 31.18 -6.42
N GLY A 736 5.29 30.72 -5.18
CA GLY A 736 4.72 31.55 -4.12
C GLY A 736 5.60 32.74 -3.69
N HIS A 737 6.92 32.72 -3.95
CA HIS A 737 7.85 33.83 -3.71
C HIS A 737 8.11 34.66 -4.97
N SER A 738 7.19 34.63 -5.94
CA SER A 738 7.26 35.41 -7.19
C SER A 738 8.46 35.06 -8.08
N MET A 739 8.98 33.83 -7.98
CA MET A 739 9.94 33.30 -8.95
C MET A 739 9.22 32.65 -10.13
N VAL A 740 9.71 32.88 -11.33
CA VAL A 740 9.22 32.21 -12.53
C VAL A 740 9.89 30.84 -12.62
N LEU A 741 9.10 29.78 -12.64
CA LEU A 741 9.60 28.42 -12.76
C LEU A 741 9.52 27.93 -14.20
N VAL A 742 10.65 27.47 -14.73
CA VAL A 742 10.74 26.88 -16.07
C VAL A 742 10.95 25.38 -15.93
N PRO A 743 9.93 24.54 -16.19
CA PRO A 743 10.07 23.09 -16.13
C PRO A 743 10.91 22.60 -17.31
N CYS A 744 11.99 21.88 -17.03
CA CYS A 744 12.85 21.24 -18.02
C CYS A 744 13.25 19.83 -17.56
N GLN A 745 13.48 18.90 -18.48
CA GLN A 745 14.04 17.60 -18.11
C GLN A 745 15.56 17.75 -18.02
N LEU A 746 16.10 17.73 -16.80
CA LEU A 746 17.52 17.91 -16.57
C LEU A 746 18.20 16.55 -16.39
N THR A 747 19.41 16.41 -16.93
CA THR A 747 20.25 15.22 -16.72
C THR A 747 21.07 15.36 -15.43
N VAL A 748 21.48 16.59 -15.10
CA VAL A 748 22.38 16.93 -14.00
C VAL A 748 21.77 18.01 -13.11
N GLY A 749 21.50 17.65 -11.85
CA GLY A 749 20.93 18.53 -10.81
C GLY A 749 19.40 18.66 -10.86
N ASP A 750 18.83 19.19 -9.78
CA ASP A 750 17.37 19.34 -9.61
C ASP A 750 16.90 20.77 -9.91
N TYR A 751 17.68 21.78 -9.49
CA TYR A 751 17.39 23.20 -9.72
C TYR A 751 18.62 23.91 -10.26
N ILE A 752 18.45 24.75 -11.27
CA ILE A 752 19.50 25.61 -11.80
C ILE A 752 19.09 27.06 -11.53
N LEU A 753 19.88 27.74 -10.69
CA LEU A 753 19.59 29.10 -10.24
C LEU A 753 20.24 30.16 -11.12
N SER A 754 21.40 29.83 -11.69
CA SER A 754 22.27 30.69 -12.51
C SER A 754 23.11 29.77 -13.43
N PRO A 755 23.65 30.25 -14.57
CA PRO A 755 24.51 29.45 -15.45
C PRO A 755 25.67 28.73 -14.73
N ASP A 756 26.13 29.29 -13.60
CA ASP A 756 27.23 28.72 -12.81
C ASP A 756 26.74 27.84 -11.63
N ILE A 757 25.50 28.04 -11.15
CA ILE A 757 24.99 27.44 -9.91
C ILE A 757 23.96 26.35 -10.22
N CYS A 758 24.33 25.12 -9.88
CA CYS A 758 23.46 23.95 -9.92
C CYS A 758 23.21 23.43 -8.50
N VAL A 759 21.97 23.11 -8.20
CA VAL A 759 21.52 22.65 -6.88
C VAL A 759 20.94 21.24 -7.00
N GLU A 760 21.47 20.32 -6.20
CA GLU A 760 20.86 19.03 -5.91
C GLU A 760 20.14 19.13 -4.55
N ARG A 761 18.83 18.91 -4.55
CA ARG A 761 18.04 18.92 -3.33
C ARG A 761 18.00 17.51 -2.73
N LYS A 762 18.17 17.43 -1.42
CA LYS A 762 18.06 16.17 -0.68
C LYS A 762 17.29 16.35 0.63
N SER A 763 16.20 15.61 0.77
CA SER A 763 15.56 15.44 2.07
C SER A 763 16.49 14.65 2.99
N ILE A 764 16.33 14.75 4.31
CA ILE A 764 17.15 14.00 5.28
C ILE A 764 17.10 12.49 5.00
N ARG A 765 15.91 11.95 4.72
CA ARG A 765 15.73 10.51 4.45
C ARG A 765 16.49 10.11 3.18
N ASP A 766 16.35 10.91 2.13
CA ASP A 766 17.03 10.65 0.86
C ASP A 766 18.54 10.80 0.99
N LEU A 767 19.03 11.74 1.82
CA LEU A 767 20.45 11.95 2.08
C LEU A 767 21.07 10.73 2.73
N ILE A 768 20.41 10.18 3.75
CA ILE A 768 20.88 8.96 4.43
C ILE A 768 20.88 7.78 3.46
N SER A 769 19.84 7.65 2.65
CA SER A 769 19.73 6.58 1.65
C SER A 769 20.79 6.71 0.53
N SER A 770 20.97 7.91 -0.02
CA SER A 770 21.88 8.20 -1.11
C SER A 770 23.35 8.13 -0.69
N LEU A 771 23.67 8.48 0.56
CA LEU A 771 25.01 8.29 1.12
C LEU A 771 25.33 6.81 1.37
N LYS A 772 24.34 6.01 1.80
CA LYS A 772 24.52 4.56 2.02
C LYS A 772 24.70 3.78 0.72
N THR A 773 23.95 4.16 -0.32
CA THR A 773 24.00 3.53 -1.64
C THR A 773 25.16 4.04 -2.51
N GLY A 774 25.81 5.15 -2.13
CA GLY A 774 26.84 5.80 -2.93
C GLY A 774 26.30 6.65 -4.08
N ARG A 775 24.98 6.67 -4.33
CA ARG A 775 24.34 7.45 -5.41
C ARG A 775 24.73 8.93 -5.39
N LEU A 776 24.79 9.54 -4.19
CA LEU A 776 25.12 10.97 -4.06
C LEU A 776 26.54 11.29 -4.51
N TYR A 777 27.47 10.34 -4.42
CA TYR A 777 28.84 10.52 -4.87
C TYR A 777 28.89 10.73 -6.39
N ASN A 778 28.22 9.86 -7.15
CA ASN A 778 28.14 9.96 -8.62
C ASN A 778 27.38 11.23 -9.06
N GLN A 779 26.34 11.62 -8.32
CA GLN A 779 25.62 12.87 -8.55
C GLN A 779 26.52 14.10 -8.31
N ALA A 780 27.34 14.09 -7.26
CA ALA A 780 28.30 15.15 -7.02
C ALA A 780 29.38 15.22 -8.12
N GLU A 781 29.92 14.06 -8.54
CA GLU A 781 30.91 13.98 -9.62
C GLU A 781 30.39 14.60 -10.92
N THR A 782 29.19 14.20 -11.35
CA THR A 782 28.55 14.73 -12.56
C THR A 782 28.27 16.23 -12.46
N MET A 783 27.77 16.73 -11.32
CA MET A 783 27.58 18.18 -11.13
C MET A 783 28.88 18.97 -11.20
N LEU A 784 29.98 18.47 -10.62
CA LEU A 784 31.28 19.16 -10.61
C LEU A 784 31.92 19.25 -12.00
N GLN A 785 31.58 18.32 -12.90
CA GLN A 785 32.07 18.28 -14.28
C GLN A 785 31.49 19.43 -15.10
N TYR A 786 30.20 19.74 -14.93
CA TYR A 786 29.48 20.68 -15.78
C TYR A 786 29.30 22.08 -15.18
N TYR A 787 29.15 22.17 -13.85
CA TYR A 787 28.87 23.44 -13.19
C TYR A 787 30.06 23.93 -12.38
N LYS A 788 30.23 25.26 -12.36
CA LYS A 788 31.30 25.91 -11.61
C LYS A 788 31.09 25.82 -10.10
N THR A 789 29.85 26.02 -9.66
CA THR A 789 29.43 26.03 -8.26
C THR A 789 28.30 25.03 -8.03
N PRO A 790 28.63 23.75 -7.80
CA PRO A 790 27.64 22.75 -7.42
C PRO A 790 27.28 22.88 -5.94
N VAL A 791 25.98 22.87 -5.66
CA VAL A 791 25.40 23.05 -4.33
C VAL A 791 24.58 21.83 -3.96
N LEU A 792 24.90 21.22 -2.83
CA LEU A 792 24.06 20.23 -2.17
C LEU A 792 23.16 20.96 -1.17
N LEU A 793 21.86 21.01 -1.44
CA LEU A 793 20.86 21.57 -0.55
C LEU A 793 20.28 20.45 0.33
N ILE A 794 20.53 20.54 1.63
CA ILE A 794 19.95 19.64 2.64
C ILE A 794 18.78 20.37 3.31
N GLU A 795 17.57 19.84 3.10
CA GLU A 795 16.33 20.42 3.59
C GLU A 795 15.80 19.68 4.82
N PHE A 796 15.55 20.43 5.90
CA PHE A 796 14.91 19.99 7.13
C PHE A 796 13.41 20.29 7.11
N ASP A 797 12.70 19.68 8.04
CA ASP A 797 11.27 19.92 8.27
C ASP A 797 11.10 20.88 9.45
N GLN A 798 10.28 21.92 9.28
CA GLN A 798 10.17 23.07 10.19
C GLN A 798 9.83 22.68 11.64
N ASN A 799 9.07 21.59 11.81
CA ASN A 799 8.59 21.13 13.11
C ASN A 799 9.57 20.15 13.80
N LYS A 800 10.81 20.01 13.30
CA LYS A 800 11.75 19.00 13.80
C LYS A 800 13.11 19.60 14.16
N SER A 801 13.49 19.47 15.42
CA SER A 801 14.89 19.62 15.81
C SER A 801 15.69 18.48 15.21
N PHE A 802 16.78 18.73 14.47
CA PHE A 802 17.64 17.69 13.91
C PHE A 802 19.02 17.69 14.55
N THR A 803 19.47 16.50 14.96
CA THR A 803 20.84 16.21 15.38
C THR A 803 21.31 14.99 14.62
N PHE A 804 22.52 15.07 14.06
CA PHE A 804 23.12 13.94 13.35
C PHE A 804 23.51 12.78 14.28
N ASP A 805 23.62 13.03 15.58
CA ASP A 805 23.92 12.01 16.58
C ASP A 805 22.65 11.36 17.09
N ALA A 806 22.63 10.03 17.03
CA ALA A 806 21.88 9.23 17.99
C ALA A 806 22.58 9.36 19.35
N PHE A 807 22.26 10.41 20.11
CA PHE A 807 22.44 10.39 21.56
C PHE A 807 21.51 9.31 22.12
N THR A 808 21.82 8.03 21.93
CA THR A 808 21.20 6.82 22.53
C THR A 808 21.72 5.54 21.87
N SER A 809 23.00 5.24 22.05
CA SER A 809 23.41 3.83 22.25
C SER A 809 24.16 3.63 23.58
N SER A 810 24.07 4.62 24.47
CA SER A 810 24.66 4.61 25.81
C SER A 810 23.60 4.72 26.91
N THR A 811 22.60 3.85 26.88
CA THR A 811 21.87 3.45 28.10
C THR A 811 21.51 1.97 27.98
N ALA A 812 22.51 1.12 28.22
CA ALA A 812 22.20 -0.20 28.77
C ALA A 812 21.53 0.02 30.13
N PRO A 813 20.29 -0.45 30.37
CA PRO A 813 19.67 -0.38 31.69
C PRO A 813 20.26 -1.51 32.54
N SER A 814 21.47 -1.34 33.02
CA SER A 814 22.09 -2.26 33.97
C SER A 814 22.92 -1.50 34.99
N ALA A 815 22.25 -0.71 35.83
CA ALA A 815 22.71 -0.41 37.17
C ALA A 815 21.51 0.11 37.98
N PHE A 816 21.29 -0.54 39.12
CA PHE A 816 20.32 -0.17 40.13
C PHE A 816 20.39 1.32 40.48
N VAL A 817 19.23 1.99 40.50
CA VAL A 817 19.06 3.28 41.17
C VAL A 817 19.05 3.02 42.68
N ALA A 818 20.06 3.52 43.38
CA ALA A 818 19.98 3.79 44.80
C ALA A 818 19.89 5.31 44.98
N ASP A 819 18.92 5.74 45.76
CA ASP A 819 18.51 7.11 46.04
C ASP A 819 19.66 7.99 46.58
N ASN A 820 19.94 9.12 45.93
CA ASN A 820 20.28 10.36 46.64
C ASN A 820 20.20 11.62 45.74
N PRO A 821 19.32 12.60 46.02
CA PRO A 821 19.09 13.75 45.15
C PRO A 821 19.83 15.01 45.61
N THR A 822 21.14 14.96 45.82
CA THR A 822 21.92 16.17 46.17
C THR A 822 23.36 16.07 45.69
N SER A 823 23.63 16.44 44.45
CA SER A 823 24.94 16.93 43.97
C SER A 823 24.82 17.47 42.54
N PHE A 824 24.77 18.79 42.41
CA PHE A 824 25.04 19.49 41.14
C PHE A 824 26.55 19.40 40.87
N SER A 825 26.98 18.43 40.06
CA SER A 825 28.32 18.42 39.47
C SER A 825 28.23 18.77 37.99
N ALA A 826 28.94 19.84 37.60
CA ALA A 826 29.08 20.36 36.25
C ALA A 826 29.32 19.26 35.18
N PRO A 827 28.84 19.44 33.94
CA PRO A 827 29.12 18.50 32.87
C PRO A 827 30.62 18.56 32.55
N SER A 828 31.34 17.51 32.95
CA SER A 828 32.70 17.28 32.49
C SER A 828 32.64 16.95 31.00
N PHE A 829 33.09 17.89 30.16
CA PHE A 829 33.39 17.64 28.76
C PHE A 829 34.61 16.69 28.70
N SER A 830 34.37 15.38 28.81
CA SER A 830 35.36 14.37 28.49
C SER A 830 35.43 14.21 26.97
N SER A 831 36.47 14.77 26.36
CA SER A 831 36.83 14.74 24.94
C SER A 831 37.22 13.36 24.41
N GLY A 832 36.43 12.31 24.68
CA GLY A 832 36.85 10.92 24.49
C GLY A 832 35.83 9.94 23.92
N ASN A 833 34.74 10.39 23.27
CA ASN A 833 33.71 9.47 22.74
C ASN A 833 33.17 9.84 21.33
N ILE A 834 34.01 10.40 20.44
CA ILE A 834 33.58 10.73 19.07
C ILE A 834 33.64 9.53 18.10
N ILE A 835 34.23 8.39 18.47
CA ILE A 835 34.39 7.29 17.52
C ILE A 835 34.06 5.98 18.21
N ASN A 836 32.92 5.38 17.86
CA ASN A 836 32.73 3.94 18.04
C ASN A 836 33.37 3.27 16.81
N PRO A 837 34.59 2.70 16.90
CA PRO A 837 35.34 2.18 15.75
C PRO A 837 34.69 0.96 15.10
N THR A 838 33.61 0.45 15.68
CA THR A 838 32.85 -0.70 15.18
C THR A 838 31.79 -0.33 14.13
N ASN A 839 31.48 0.96 13.95
CA ASN A 839 30.49 1.38 12.94
C ASN A 839 30.93 2.66 12.18
N PRO A 840 31.92 2.55 11.26
CA PRO A 840 32.46 3.68 10.47
C PRO A 840 31.48 4.28 9.44
N ARG A 841 30.19 3.90 9.49
CA ARG A 841 29.13 4.33 8.56
C ARG A 841 28.14 5.32 9.18
N SER A 842 28.57 6.12 10.17
CA SER A 842 27.73 7.24 10.60
C SER A 842 27.60 8.23 9.44
N THR A 843 26.40 8.75 9.23
CA THR A 843 26.05 9.66 8.12
C THR A 843 26.93 10.91 8.12
N GLN A 844 27.35 11.36 9.30
CA GLN A 844 28.32 12.46 9.46
C GLN A 844 29.67 12.12 8.81
N HIS A 845 30.19 10.91 9.05
CA HIS A 845 31.49 10.51 8.51
C HIS A 845 31.44 10.41 6.99
N LEU A 846 30.35 9.87 6.43
CA LEU A 846 30.15 9.79 4.99
C LEU A 846 29.98 11.18 4.36
N LEU A 847 29.29 12.10 5.04
CA LEU A 847 29.16 13.49 4.57
C LEU A 847 30.50 14.21 4.59
N VAL A 848 31.29 14.07 5.66
CA VAL A 848 32.64 14.64 5.75
C VAL A 848 33.53 14.08 4.64
N LEU A 849 33.52 12.75 4.43
CA LEU A 849 34.27 12.11 3.35
C LEU A 849 33.88 12.66 1.97
N LEU A 850 32.59 12.88 1.74
CA LEU A 850 32.09 13.47 0.49
C LEU A 850 32.60 14.90 0.29
N THR A 851 32.58 15.73 1.34
CA THR A 851 33.11 17.11 1.26
C THR A 851 34.64 17.16 1.10
N LEU A 852 35.37 16.17 1.61
CA LEU A 852 36.81 16.03 1.41
C LEU A 852 37.14 15.59 -0.03
N ALA A 853 36.36 14.66 -0.58
CA ALA A 853 36.52 14.20 -1.96
C ALA A 853 36.19 15.31 -2.97
N PHE A 854 35.18 16.14 -2.70
CA PHE A 854 34.72 17.19 -3.61
C PHE A 854 34.83 18.59 -2.98
N PRO A 855 36.03 19.21 -2.96
CA PRO A 855 36.26 20.49 -2.28
C PRO A 855 35.50 21.68 -2.89
N ARG A 856 35.06 21.55 -4.16
CA ARG A 856 34.24 22.56 -4.85
C ARG A 856 32.75 22.48 -4.49
N LEU A 857 32.28 21.34 -3.95
CA LEU A 857 30.89 21.17 -3.56
C LEU A 857 30.56 22.05 -2.35
N LYS A 858 29.51 22.86 -2.47
CA LYS A 858 28.99 23.67 -1.36
C LYS A 858 27.79 22.99 -0.74
N VAL A 859 27.68 23.03 0.58
CA VAL A 859 26.53 22.45 1.30
C VAL A 859 25.72 23.58 1.91
N ILE A 860 24.43 23.63 1.60
CA ILE A 860 23.47 24.56 2.19
C ILE A 860 22.51 23.79 3.07
N TRP A 861 22.28 24.31 4.27
CA TRP A 861 21.35 23.75 5.24
C TRP A 861 20.13 24.66 5.31
N SER A 862 18.94 24.11 5.03
CA SER A 862 17.69 24.84 5.09
C SER A 862 16.77 24.22 6.14
N SER A 863 16.31 25.01 7.12
CA SER A 863 15.43 24.55 8.20
C SER A 863 14.02 24.19 7.73
N SER A 864 13.59 24.69 6.57
CA SER A 864 12.27 24.43 6.00
C SER A 864 12.24 24.71 4.49
N PRO A 865 11.30 24.12 3.73
CA PRO A 865 11.08 24.47 2.33
C PRO A 865 10.83 25.98 2.11
N HIS A 866 10.21 26.65 3.09
CA HIS A 866 10.01 28.10 3.08
C HIS A 866 11.34 28.86 3.14
N GLN A 867 12.23 28.47 4.06
CA GLN A 867 13.57 29.06 4.13
C GLN A 867 14.37 28.78 2.86
N THR A 868 14.20 27.61 2.23
CA THR A 868 14.86 27.31 0.95
C THR A 868 14.49 28.34 -0.12
N ALA A 869 13.20 28.70 -0.22
CA ALA A 869 12.75 29.71 -1.17
C ALA A 869 13.34 31.11 -0.88
N GLU A 870 13.47 31.48 0.39
CA GLU A 870 14.16 32.71 0.81
C GLU A 870 15.64 32.68 0.40
N ILE A 871 16.35 31.58 0.68
CA ILE A 871 17.77 31.38 0.29
C ILE A 871 17.94 31.50 -1.23
N PHE A 872 17.06 30.87 -2.01
CA PHE A 872 17.11 30.96 -3.47
C PHE A 872 16.91 32.41 -3.94
N THR A 873 16.02 33.16 -3.28
CA THR A 873 15.80 34.59 -3.58
C THR A 873 17.07 35.39 -3.32
N GLU A 874 17.77 35.11 -2.22
CA GLU A 874 19.00 35.82 -1.85
C GLU A 874 20.18 35.48 -2.76
N LEU A 875 20.39 34.20 -3.06
CA LEU A 875 21.47 33.74 -3.96
C LEU A 875 21.34 34.40 -5.33
N LYS A 876 20.11 34.58 -5.81
CA LYS A 876 19.84 35.16 -7.13
C LYS A 876 20.00 36.67 -7.26
N LYS A 877 20.12 37.43 -6.16
CA LYS A 877 20.11 38.92 -6.23
C LYS A 877 21.24 39.52 -7.09
N ASN A 878 22.39 38.86 -7.20
CA ASN A 878 23.59 39.39 -7.86
C ASN A 878 24.08 38.52 -9.04
N ASP A 879 23.37 37.43 -9.35
CA ASP A 879 23.79 36.47 -10.37
C ASP A 879 22.96 36.59 -11.66
N PRO A 880 23.53 36.25 -12.82
CA PRO A 880 22.80 36.26 -14.09
C PRO A 880 21.73 35.16 -14.13
N GLU A 881 20.68 35.40 -14.91
CA GLU A 881 19.59 34.45 -15.12
C GLU A 881 20.06 33.22 -15.93
N PRO A 882 19.56 32.01 -15.63
CA PRO A 882 19.94 30.78 -16.32
C PRO A 882 19.26 30.62 -17.69
N ASP A 883 19.99 30.08 -18.65
CA ASP A 883 19.44 29.73 -19.98
C ASP A 883 18.88 28.30 -19.99
N PRO A 884 17.56 28.09 -20.20
CA PRO A 884 16.94 26.77 -20.12
C PRO A 884 17.40 25.80 -21.21
N ILE A 885 17.70 26.30 -22.41
CA ILE A 885 18.15 25.47 -23.54
C ILE A 885 19.52 24.86 -23.24
N ARG A 886 20.44 25.67 -22.71
CA ARG A 886 21.79 25.24 -22.35
C ARG A 886 21.74 24.22 -21.21
N ALA A 887 20.88 24.45 -20.22
CA ALA A 887 20.68 23.53 -19.09
C ALA A 887 20.27 22.11 -19.52
N VAL A 888 19.45 21.97 -20.56
CA VAL A 888 19.02 20.67 -21.10
C VAL A 888 20.11 19.98 -21.92
N GLN A 889 20.91 20.75 -22.66
CA GLN A 889 22.01 20.20 -23.48
C GLN A 889 23.15 19.63 -22.62
N ILE A 890 23.41 20.27 -21.48
CA ILE A 890 24.40 19.81 -20.51
C ILE A 890 24.07 18.36 -20.09
N GLY A 891 25.04 17.45 -20.21
CA GLY A 891 24.90 16.03 -19.88
C GLY A 891 24.42 15.11 -21.01
N LEU A 892 23.97 15.65 -22.16
CA LEU A 892 23.68 14.87 -23.37
C LEU A 892 24.90 14.72 -24.30
N ASP A 893 25.91 15.58 -24.15
CA ASP A 893 27.08 15.67 -25.05
C ASP A 893 28.15 14.57 -24.84
N PHE A 894 27.92 13.57 -23.97
CA PHE A 894 28.94 12.58 -23.61
C PHE A 894 29.33 11.60 -24.74
N ASP A 895 28.62 11.59 -25.87
CA ASP A 895 28.86 10.65 -26.99
C ASP A 895 29.39 11.27 -28.29
N ILE A 896 29.74 12.57 -28.32
CA ILE A 896 30.19 13.26 -29.56
C ILE A 896 31.73 13.35 -29.68
N SER A 897 32.51 12.92 -28.69
CA SER A 897 33.99 12.93 -28.77
C SER A 897 34.59 11.69 -29.47
N GLY A 898 33.90 11.14 -30.47
CA GLY A 898 34.43 10.16 -31.41
C GLY A 898 34.66 10.83 -32.77
N ASP A 899 35.93 10.87 -33.19
CA ASP A 899 36.47 11.25 -34.51
C ASP A 899 35.44 11.60 -35.63
N PRO A 900 35.41 12.85 -36.16
CA PRO A 900 34.46 13.28 -37.21
C PRO A 900 34.63 12.56 -38.55
N SER A 901 35.64 11.71 -38.70
CA SER A 901 35.97 11.01 -39.94
C SER A 901 35.32 9.63 -40.10
N ALA A 902 34.61 9.12 -39.09
CA ALA A 902 33.90 7.85 -39.19
C ALA A 902 32.45 8.05 -39.68
N SER A 903 32.25 8.05 -41.00
CA SER A 903 30.93 8.01 -41.64
C SER A 903 30.25 6.64 -41.46
N GLY A 904 29.87 6.33 -40.23
CA GLY A 904 29.12 5.12 -39.86
C GLY A 904 27.69 5.42 -39.40
N PRO A 905 26.82 4.40 -39.29
CA PRO A 905 25.39 4.55 -38.96
C PRO A 905 25.08 5.20 -37.60
N LYS A 906 26.10 5.43 -36.76
CA LYS A 906 25.98 6.07 -35.44
C LYS A 906 25.67 7.57 -35.52
N ALA A 907 26.11 8.28 -36.56
CA ALA A 907 25.86 9.72 -36.70
C ALA A 907 24.40 10.05 -37.06
N LEU A 908 23.66 9.10 -37.64
CA LEU A 908 22.25 9.25 -37.99
C LEU A 908 21.30 8.99 -36.81
N MET A 909 21.78 8.36 -35.73
CA MET A 909 20.99 8.14 -34.51
C MET A 909 20.99 9.34 -33.55
N ALA A 910 21.99 10.22 -33.61
CA ALA A 910 22.05 11.38 -32.73
C ALA A 910 21.27 12.61 -33.26
N ALA A 911 21.08 12.70 -34.58
CA ALA A 911 20.44 13.86 -35.22
C ALA A 911 18.89 13.79 -35.27
N ALA A 912 18.33 12.63 -35.00
CA ALA A 912 16.92 12.46 -34.69
C ALA A 912 16.87 12.14 -33.20
N GLY A 913 16.20 12.95 -32.37
CA GLY A 913 15.98 12.71 -30.94
C GLY A 913 15.14 11.45 -30.68
N VAL A 914 15.70 10.31 -31.09
CA VAL A 914 15.09 8.99 -31.14
C VAL A 914 15.60 8.28 -29.91
N GLU A 915 14.81 8.43 -28.86
CA GLU A 915 14.34 7.31 -28.07
C GLU A 915 15.46 6.37 -27.58
N TYR A 916 15.85 6.55 -26.32
CA TYR A 916 15.97 5.39 -25.43
C TYR A 916 14.65 4.61 -25.54
N ARG A 917 14.51 3.79 -26.58
CA ARG A 917 13.30 3.03 -26.89
C ARG A 917 13.13 2.00 -25.79
N MET A 918 12.07 2.20 -25.01
CA MET A 918 11.01 1.21 -24.77
C MET A 918 11.39 -0.15 -24.15
N PHE A 919 12.58 -0.31 -23.58
CA PHE A 919 12.81 -1.43 -22.68
C PHE A 919 12.14 -1.15 -21.35
N ASN A 920 11.43 -2.15 -20.83
CA ASN A 920 10.79 -2.06 -19.52
C ASN A 920 11.89 -1.89 -18.45
N GLN A 921 11.79 -0.85 -17.62
CA GLN A 921 12.78 -0.56 -16.57
C GLN A 921 12.87 -1.70 -15.55
N LEU A 922 11.75 -2.37 -15.26
CA LEU A 922 11.71 -3.41 -14.23
C LEU A 922 12.63 -4.61 -14.56
N PRO A 923 12.55 -5.24 -15.76
CA PRO A 923 13.52 -6.26 -16.18
C PRO A 923 14.98 -5.77 -16.18
N GLN A 924 15.23 -4.51 -16.53
CA GLN A 924 16.59 -3.96 -16.52
C GLN A 924 17.14 -3.89 -15.09
N ASP A 925 16.37 -3.30 -14.17
CA ASP A 925 16.74 -3.23 -12.76
C ASP A 925 16.95 -4.63 -12.18
N MET A 926 16.13 -5.61 -12.57
CA MET A 926 16.31 -7.01 -12.16
C MET A 926 17.62 -7.60 -12.68
N LEU A 927 17.98 -7.37 -13.94
CA LEU A 927 19.23 -7.86 -14.51
C LEU A 927 20.45 -7.18 -13.88
N GLU A 928 20.40 -5.88 -13.59
CA GLU A 928 21.49 -5.17 -12.90
C GLU A 928 21.78 -5.72 -11.50
N THR A 929 20.79 -6.37 -10.86
CA THR A 929 20.98 -7.01 -9.55
C THR A 929 21.54 -8.44 -9.61
N VAL A 930 21.56 -9.08 -10.79
CA VAL A 930 22.05 -10.46 -10.92
C VAL A 930 23.57 -10.48 -10.73
N PRO A 931 24.10 -11.34 -9.83
CA PRO A 931 25.52 -11.37 -9.52
C PRO A 931 26.39 -11.65 -10.75
N GLY A 932 27.36 -10.78 -11.00
CA GLY A 932 28.38 -10.98 -12.03
C GLY A 932 28.06 -10.37 -13.39
N LEU A 933 26.96 -9.64 -13.55
CA LEU A 933 26.66 -8.89 -14.78
C LEU A 933 27.36 -7.53 -14.80
N THR A 934 28.04 -7.24 -15.91
CA THR A 934 28.57 -5.91 -16.22
C THR A 934 27.53 -5.06 -16.97
N PRO A 935 27.59 -3.71 -16.91
CA PRO A 935 26.65 -2.85 -17.64
C PRO A 935 26.62 -3.14 -19.15
N HIS A 936 27.77 -3.45 -19.75
CA HIS A 936 27.86 -3.86 -21.16
C HIS A 936 27.25 -5.25 -21.41
N GLY A 937 27.38 -6.17 -20.46
CA GLY A 937 26.75 -7.49 -20.53
C GLY A 937 25.23 -7.42 -20.47
N VAL A 938 24.67 -6.50 -19.66
CA VAL A 938 23.23 -6.25 -19.57
C VAL A 938 22.69 -5.70 -20.90
N GLU A 939 23.36 -4.72 -21.49
CA GLU A 939 22.98 -4.18 -22.81
C GLU A 939 23.01 -5.26 -23.90
N GLY A 940 24.03 -6.13 -23.90
CA GLY A 940 24.14 -7.25 -24.82
C GLY A 940 23.01 -8.28 -24.66
N LEU A 941 22.61 -8.60 -23.43
CA LEU A 941 21.49 -9.51 -23.15
C LEU A 941 20.15 -8.91 -23.58
N MET A 942 19.93 -7.62 -23.30
CA MET A 942 18.68 -6.92 -23.63
C MET A 942 18.44 -6.85 -25.14
N LEU A 943 19.49 -6.66 -25.93
CA LEU A 943 19.36 -6.58 -27.39
C LEU A 943 19.09 -7.95 -28.04
N ARG A 944 19.46 -9.05 -27.37
CA ARG A 944 19.46 -10.39 -27.96
C ARG A 944 18.37 -11.31 -27.41
N THR A 945 17.80 -10.99 -26.26
CA THR A 945 16.74 -11.79 -25.61
C THR A 945 15.44 -11.00 -25.50
N SER A 946 14.31 -11.71 -25.54
CA SER A 946 12.98 -11.11 -25.50
C SER A 946 12.45 -10.95 -24.07
N ASN A 947 12.75 -11.90 -23.19
CA ASN A 947 12.22 -11.98 -21.83
C ASN A 947 13.26 -12.50 -20.84
N ILE A 948 13.12 -12.13 -19.56
CA ILE A 948 13.98 -12.66 -18.49
C ILE A 948 13.82 -14.18 -18.30
N HIS A 949 12.64 -14.72 -18.62
CA HIS A 949 12.38 -16.16 -18.61
C HIS A 949 13.27 -16.92 -19.60
N GLU A 950 13.56 -16.30 -20.75
CA GLU A 950 14.48 -16.85 -21.74
C GLU A 950 15.90 -16.91 -21.16
N ILE A 951 16.38 -15.79 -20.58
CA ILE A 951 17.70 -15.70 -19.93
C ILE A 951 17.88 -16.75 -18.83
N ALA A 952 16.84 -16.99 -18.02
CA ALA A 952 16.89 -17.97 -16.93
C ALA A 952 17.05 -19.42 -17.43
N ASN A 953 16.55 -19.71 -18.64
CA ASN A 953 16.58 -21.04 -19.24
C ASN A 953 17.76 -21.26 -20.19
N MET A 954 18.41 -20.21 -20.68
CA MET A 954 19.58 -20.30 -21.58
C MET A 954 20.72 -21.15 -20.99
N GLU A 955 21.47 -21.82 -21.88
CA GLU A 955 22.65 -22.59 -21.48
C GLU A 955 23.91 -21.73 -21.37
N VAL A 956 24.94 -22.26 -20.68
CA VAL A 956 26.21 -21.56 -20.49
C VAL A 956 26.88 -21.22 -21.83
N GLU A 957 26.68 -22.05 -22.87
CA GLU A 957 27.26 -21.84 -24.20
C GLU A 957 26.65 -20.64 -24.92
N GLU A 958 25.34 -20.48 -24.83
CA GLU A 958 24.60 -19.37 -25.45
C GLU A 958 24.89 -18.04 -24.74
N LEU A 959 24.94 -18.07 -23.41
CA LEU A 959 25.28 -16.89 -22.60
C LEU A 959 26.75 -16.48 -22.73
N LYS A 960 27.64 -17.44 -22.99
CA LYS A 960 29.08 -17.17 -23.21
C LYS A 960 29.31 -16.29 -24.43
N GLU A 961 28.51 -16.44 -25.49
CA GLU A 961 28.64 -15.60 -26.69
C GLU A 961 28.29 -14.12 -26.43
N ILE A 962 27.45 -13.86 -25.42
CA ILE A 962 26.89 -12.54 -25.14
C ILE A 962 27.68 -11.82 -24.05
N VAL A 963 27.92 -12.49 -22.92
CA VAL A 963 28.41 -11.87 -21.68
C VAL A 963 29.81 -12.39 -21.28
N GLY A 964 30.25 -13.51 -21.88
CA GLY A 964 31.50 -14.17 -21.55
C GLY A 964 31.36 -15.31 -20.53
N LEU A 965 32.38 -16.18 -20.47
CA LEU A 965 32.31 -17.48 -19.80
C LEU A 965 32.10 -17.41 -18.28
N GLN A 966 32.72 -16.44 -17.60
CA GLN A 966 32.64 -16.31 -16.15
C GLN A 966 31.28 -15.77 -15.71
N GLU A 967 30.79 -14.74 -16.41
CA GLU A 967 29.49 -14.12 -16.16
C GLU A 967 28.36 -15.12 -16.47
N ALA A 968 28.44 -15.83 -17.60
CA ALA A 968 27.50 -16.90 -17.96
C ALA A 968 27.39 -17.99 -16.88
N LYS A 969 28.52 -18.44 -16.32
CA LYS A 969 28.50 -19.44 -15.23
C LYS A 969 27.84 -18.92 -13.96
N MET A 970 28.06 -17.66 -13.61
CA MET A 970 27.42 -17.05 -12.43
C MET A 970 25.92 -16.86 -12.62
N ILE A 971 25.49 -16.44 -13.81
CA ILE A 971 24.08 -16.29 -14.18
C ILE A 971 23.35 -17.64 -14.09
N VAL A 972 23.89 -18.68 -14.74
CA VAL A 972 23.28 -20.02 -14.70
C VAL A 972 23.30 -20.60 -13.29
N LYS A 973 24.39 -20.40 -12.52
CA LYS A 973 24.45 -20.82 -11.12
C LYS A 973 23.40 -20.08 -10.27
N PHE A 974 23.13 -18.82 -10.54
CA PHE A 974 22.12 -18.07 -9.81
C PHE A 974 20.69 -18.57 -10.12
N PHE A 975 20.33 -18.71 -11.39
CA PHE A 975 18.98 -19.10 -11.79
C PHE A 975 18.65 -20.59 -11.56
N ARG A 976 19.63 -21.50 -11.72
CA ARG A 976 19.41 -22.95 -11.61
C ARG A 976 19.72 -23.52 -10.22
N ARG A 977 20.13 -22.70 -9.25
CA ARG A 977 20.41 -23.18 -7.89
C ARG A 977 19.11 -23.55 -7.17
N SER A 978 18.92 -24.86 -6.99
CA SER A 978 17.92 -25.40 -6.08
C SER A 978 18.34 -25.14 -4.62
N VAL A 979 17.43 -24.59 -3.82
CA VAL A 979 17.64 -24.42 -2.37
C VAL A 979 17.36 -25.73 -1.60
N PHE A 980 16.77 -26.72 -2.28
CA PHE A 980 16.37 -28.01 -1.71
C PHE A 980 17.51 -29.04 -1.66
N ASP A 981 18.51 -28.89 -2.53
CA ASP A 981 19.61 -29.84 -2.63
C ASP A 981 20.80 -29.38 -1.75
N ASP A 982 21.17 -30.22 -0.78
CA ASP A 982 22.45 -30.08 -0.08
C ASP A 982 23.57 -30.28 -1.10
N GLU A 983 24.45 -29.28 -1.29
CA GLU A 983 25.60 -29.45 -2.18
C GLU A 983 26.38 -30.72 -1.78
N PRO A 984 26.61 -31.69 -2.68
CA PRO A 984 27.69 -32.64 -2.50
C PRO A 984 28.96 -31.80 -2.54
N GLY A 985 29.57 -31.56 -1.37
CA GLY A 985 30.70 -30.64 -1.23
C GLY A 985 31.69 -30.80 -2.38
N GLU A 986 31.79 -29.78 -3.23
CA GLU A 986 32.91 -29.63 -4.13
C GLU A 986 34.14 -29.47 -3.24
N LYS A 987 34.84 -30.57 -3.03
CA LYS A 987 36.25 -30.54 -2.65
C LYS A 987 36.96 -29.79 -3.76
N LEU A 988 37.27 -28.52 -3.49
CA LEU A 988 38.32 -27.77 -4.19
C LEU A 988 39.63 -28.57 -4.20
#